data_AF-A0A359EG79-F1
#
_entry.id   AF-A0A359EG79-F1
#
_cell.length_a   1.000
_cell.length_b   1.000
_cell.length_c   1.000
_cell.angle_alpha   90.00
_cell.angle_beta   90.00
_cell.angle_gamma   90.00
#
_symmetry.space_group_name_H-M   'P 1'
#
loop_
_entity.id
_entity.type
_entity.pdbx_description
1 polymer ?
#
loop_
_entity_poly.entity_id
_entity_poly.type
_entity_poly.pdbx_seq_one_letter_code
_entity_poly.pdbx_strand_id
1 'polypeptide(L)'
;MKKLGEHALLKLFFWLAALEGIVIFSYMISLPRDADHAWMLGFSKSRFVVLLGLAGVTVIFLILAVGLSARKTWALKMRSGWSSRFQRPVFLWTLIVSATIFWVFGSLILLQWFFVSTDAQLQAYLQRLTPIVAFGTLLMLQTLFFVRIQWIRSVRQRCTFALILLGGIVLLQWLLVAEFYLADWAFPGYFVVERYGTILQAWMPYILFQTALYAQLPLILRKPLKIKPDYRGVWLVLFIVLAYFYAQAALTHAQEVNIDLARSDQDVYTEFTRQVSQSGFTYAGVRNQTPGYPYFQALFCGSEQTIVALFQCGKQANIILSLGLLVGVFLIARRFLPLDWAFSFLLVAMFSLFVFKAGYFTVELSYYFMSFLAFVLMTRMLVKPTLWLGVSTGFALGLTHLLKASVLPGFALFVAIFLLQEVLQLYKIRQTPSQPSSSPTWSNIASVLLAALFFIITIFPYIRESKAIYGQYLYNVNSTYYIWYDSWEEALQAEKSYNFELGSPNLPPDQLPGLRNYLQNHTFAQIVERIRSGLHQQFGNLSNPYSQFNYSFLFLSFLGFMLILNRKRAVQLIRENYFLVLFAGLFFAGYIFLFAWYYPIAGGPRFLYGLFLPFLFSIYLALKYLTAQAHFLIKGKSISQAYFLEIANACLIALLVLDAYIVIIEKLPNGYFGS
;
A
#
# COMPACT_ATOMS: atom_id res chain seq x y z
N MET A 1 -6.52 -31.10 -15.98
CA MET A 1 -5.75 -30.64 -17.16
C MET A 1 -5.60 -31.86 -18.05
N LYS A 2 -6.09 -31.86 -19.30
CA LYS A 2 -5.56 -32.79 -20.31
C LYS A 2 -4.04 -32.70 -20.20
N LYS A 3 -3.36 -33.82 -19.93
CA LYS A 3 -1.91 -33.90 -19.77
C LYS A 3 -1.29 -32.96 -20.79
N LEU A 4 -0.67 -31.85 -20.37
CA LEU A 4 0.33 -31.23 -21.23
C LEU A 4 1.26 -32.39 -21.54
N GLY A 5 1.27 -32.84 -22.80
CA GLY A 5 2.11 -33.96 -23.18
C GLY A 5 3.51 -33.63 -22.69
N GLU A 6 4.22 -34.61 -22.13
CA GLU A 6 5.56 -34.41 -21.55
C GLU A 6 6.50 -33.64 -22.51
N HIS A 7 6.26 -33.79 -23.82
CA HIS A 7 6.83 -32.99 -24.90
C HIS A 7 6.66 -31.46 -24.73
N ALA A 8 5.46 -30.99 -24.42
CA ALA A 8 5.17 -29.58 -24.24
C ALA A 8 5.81 -29.00 -22.98
N LEU A 9 5.95 -29.81 -21.93
CA LEU A 9 6.68 -29.42 -20.71
C LEU A 9 8.19 -29.32 -20.97
N LEU A 10 8.77 -30.28 -21.70
CA LEU A 10 10.18 -30.25 -22.05
C LEU A 10 10.50 -29.05 -22.94
N LYS A 11 9.63 -28.78 -23.93
CA LYS A 11 9.71 -27.58 -24.76
C LYS A 11 9.64 -26.31 -23.90
N LEU A 12 8.68 -26.22 -22.97
CA LEU A 12 8.53 -25.06 -22.09
C LEU A 12 9.75 -24.84 -21.20
N PHE A 13 10.34 -25.91 -20.64
CA PHE A 13 11.56 -25.85 -19.84
C PHE A 13 12.71 -25.17 -20.62
N PHE A 14 13.00 -25.65 -21.84
CA PHE A 14 14.10 -25.08 -22.63
C PHE A 14 13.81 -23.64 -23.11
N TRP A 15 12.56 -23.30 -23.40
CA TRP A 15 12.19 -21.91 -23.73
C TRP A 15 12.37 -20.96 -22.54
N LEU A 16 12.01 -21.40 -21.33
CA LEU A 16 12.20 -20.60 -20.12
C LEU A 16 13.68 -20.44 -19.79
N ALA A 17 14.46 -21.51 -19.81
CA ALA A 17 15.90 -21.46 -19.59
C ALA A 17 16.63 -20.57 -20.61
N ALA A 18 16.22 -20.60 -21.88
CA ALA A 18 16.74 -19.71 -22.92
C ALA A 18 16.36 -18.25 -22.66
N LEU A 19 15.11 -17.97 -22.29
CA LEU A 19 14.65 -16.61 -22.00
C LEU A 19 15.37 -16.02 -20.78
N GLU A 20 15.53 -16.79 -19.71
CA GLU A 20 16.28 -16.39 -18.52
C GLU A 20 17.75 -16.11 -18.87
N GLY A 21 18.36 -16.98 -19.71
CA GLY A 21 19.70 -16.76 -20.23
C GLY A 21 19.83 -15.44 -20.99
N ILE A 22 18.86 -15.11 -21.85
CA ILE A 22 18.82 -13.83 -22.60
C ILE A 22 18.68 -12.64 -21.66
N VAL A 23 17.78 -12.70 -20.68
CA VAL A 23 17.56 -11.62 -19.71
C VAL A 23 18.82 -11.36 -18.90
N ILE A 24 19.44 -12.41 -18.38
CA ILE A 24 20.65 -12.31 -17.56
C ILE A 24 21.84 -11.84 -18.39
N PHE A 25 21.97 -12.33 -19.63
CA PHE A 25 22.98 -11.84 -20.58
C PHE A 25 22.80 -10.34 -20.89
N SER A 26 21.56 -9.91 -21.12
CA SER A 26 21.23 -8.50 -21.40
C SER A 26 21.54 -7.61 -20.19
N TYR A 27 21.18 -8.05 -18.99
CA TYR A 27 21.53 -7.39 -17.73
C TYR A 27 23.05 -7.30 -17.55
N MET A 28 23.76 -8.40 -17.79
CA MET A 28 25.22 -8.44 -17.69
C MET A 28 25.91 -7.57 -18.74
N ILE A 29 25.27 -7.25 -19.87
CA ILE A 29 25.77 -6.27 -20.84
C ILE A 29 25.50 -4.84 -20.36
N SER A 30 24.34 -4.58 -19.73
CA SER A 30 23.94 -3.24 -19.28
C SER A 30 24.69 -2.74 -18.05
N LEU A 31 25.35 -3.63 -17.28
CA LEU A 31 26.16 -3.21 -16.14
C LEU A 31 27.26 -2.21 -16.58
N PRO A 32 27.59 -1.19 -15.76
CA PRO A 32 28.60 -0.19 -16.08
C PRO A 32 29.94 -0.82 -16.53
N ARG A 33 30.61 -0.18 -17.49
CA ARG A 33 31.92 -0.62 -17.98
C ARG A 33 33.01 -0.09 -17.04
N ASP A 34 34.01 -0.94 -16.81
CA ASP A 34 35.18 -0.64 -15.99
C ASP A 34 36.26 -0.13 -16.94
N ALA A 35 36.44 1.19 -17.01
CA ALA A 35 37.30 1.84 -18.00
C ALA A 35 38.77 1.42 -17.86
N ASP A 36 39.20 1.19 -16.61
CA ASP A 36 40.60 0.90 -16.27
C ASP A 36 41.01 -0.53 -16.62
N HIS A 37 40.02 -1.44 -16.71
CA HIS A 37 40.23 -2.86 -17.04
C HIS A 37 39.49 -3.29 -18.31
N ALA A 38 39.12 -2.32 -19.15
CA ALA A 38 38.39 -2.53 -20.39
C ALA A 38 39.24 -3.37 -21.37
N TRP A 39 38.69 -4.51 -21.77
CA TRP A 39 39.20 -5.33 -22.86
C TRP A 39 38.21 -5.24 -24.04
N MET A 40 38.00 -6.33 -24.78
CA MET A 40 37.14 -6.36 -25.96
C MET A 40 35.69 -5.87 -25.66
N LEU A 41 35.18 -4.96 -26.49
CA LEU A 41 33.86 -4.29 -26.33
C LEU A 41 33.69 -3.47 -25.04
N GLY A 42 34.79 -3.13 -24.37
CA GLY A 42 34.76 -2.36 -23.12
C GLY A 42 34.40 -3.20 -21.88
N PHE A 43 34.47 -4.53 -21.97
CA PHE A 43 34.31 -5.42 -20.82
C PHE A 43 35.66 -5.95 -20.35
N SER A 44 35.80 -6.22 -19.05
CA SER A 44 36.99 -6.91 -18.54
C SER A 44 37.09 -8.35 -19.07
N LYS A 45 38.29 -8.92 -19.13
CA LYS A 45 38.55 -10.28 -19.62
C LYS A 45 37.68 -11.33 -18.90
N SER A 46 37.54 -11.23 -17.59
CA SER A 46 36.69 -12.13 -16.79
C SER A 46 35.20 -11.98 -17.13
N ARG A 47 34.70 -10.75 -17.27
CA ARG A 47 33.31 -10.48 -17.66
C ARG A 47 33.02 -10.98 -19.08
N PHE A 48 33.96 -10.81 -20.00
CA PHE A 48 33.81 -11.30 -21.36
C PHE A 48 33.75 -12.84 -21.43
N VAL A 49 34.62 -13.54 -20.69
CA VAL A 49 34.59 -15.02 -20.62
C VAL A 49 33.26 -15.52 -20.04
N VAL A 50 32.75 -14.87 -18.99
CA VAL A 50 31.44 -15.18 -18.41
C VAL A 50 30.32 -14.93 -19.42
N LEU A 51 30.32 -13.78 -20.09
CA LEU A 51 29.32 -13.44 -21.11
C LEU A 51 29.31 -14.46 -22.25
N LEU A 52 30.50 -14.90 -22.69
CA LEU A 52 30.64 -15.90 -23.75
C LEU A 52 30.16 -17.28 -23.31
N GLY A 53 30.44 -17.67 -22.06
CA GLY A 53 29.91 -18.90 -21.45
C GLY A 53 28.38 -18.88 -21.34
N LEU A 54 27.82 -17.79 -20.81
CA LEU A 54 26.37 -17.61 -20.68
C LEU A 54 25.67 -17.57 -22.05
N ALA A 55 26.24 -16.86 -23.02
CA ALA A 55 25.75 -16.84 -24.40
C ALA A 55 25.78 -18.25 -25.01
N GLY A 56 26.86 -19.00 -24.83
CA GLY A 56 26.97 -20.39 -25.30
C GLY A 56 25.87 -21.29 -24.71
N VAL A 57 25.67 -21.25 -23.40
CA VAL A 57 24.61 -22.03 -22.72
C VAL A 57 23.21 -21.60 -23.20
N THR A 58 22.98 -20.30 -23.34
CA THR A 58 21.71 -19.74 -23.81
C THR A 58 21.40 -20.18 -25.24
N VAL A 59 22.38 -20.13 -26.14
CA VAL A 59 22.26 -20.61 -27.52
C VAL A 59 21.99 -22.11 -27.56
N ILE A 60 22.65 -22.91 -26.72
CA ILE A 60 22.35 -24.34 -26.60
C ILE A 60 20.88 -24.54 -26.21
N PHE A 61 20.38 -23.86 -25.18
CA PHE A 61 18.98 -23.97 -24.79
C PHE A 61 18.01 -23.51 -25.87
N LEU A 62 18.35 -22.46 -26.62
CA LEU A 62 17.55 -21.98 -27.74
C LEU A 62 17.51 -23.00 -28.88
N ILE A 63 18.65 -23.58 -29.26
CA ILE A 63 18.73 -24.65 -30.27
C ILE A 63 17.89 -25.86 -29.83
N LEU A 64 17.96 -26.24 -28.56
CA LEU A 64 17.15 -27.32 -28.00
C LEU A 64 15.65 -26.97 -28.03
N ALA A 65 15.29 -25.76 -27.63
CA ALA A 65 13.91 -25.28 -27.64
C ALA A 65 13.30 -25.24 -29.05
N VAL A 66 14.07 -24.76 -30.04
CA VAL A 66 13.69 -24.69 -31.46
C VAL A 66 13.66 -26.09 -32.08
N GLY A 67 14.68 -26.92 -31.85
CA GLY A 67 14.74 -28.29 -32.35
C GLY A 67 13.59 -29.16 -31.88
N LEU A 68 13.24 -29.05 -30.59
CA LEU A 68 12.05 -29.70 -30.00
C LEU A 68 10.72 -29.15 -30.53
N SER A 69 10.73 -27.90 -31.02
CA SER A 69 9.55 -27.27 -31.63
C SER A 69 9.36 -27.69 -33.08
N ALA A 70 10.45 -27.89 -33.81
CA ALA A 70 10.45 -28.13 -35.25
C ALA A 70 10.35 -29.62 -35.62
N ARG A 71 10.96 -30.53 -34.81
CA ARG A 71 11.10 -31.95 -35.18
C ARG A 71 10.57 -32.88 -34.09
N LYS A 72 9.40 -33.47 -34.33
CA LYS A 72 8.73 -34.41 -33.41
C LYS A 72 9.58 -35.66 -33.09
N THR A 73 10.36 -36.16 -34.05
CA THR A 73 11.28 -37.30 -33.88
C THR A 73 12.44 -36.98 -32.93
N TRP A 74 12.96 -35.76 -32.99
CA TRP A 74 14.01 -35.28 -32.09
C TRP A 74 13.53 -35.20 -30.65
N ALA A 75 12.31 -34.70 -30.46
CA ALA A 75 11.68 -34.66 -29.15
C ALA A 75 11.39 -36.05 -28.57
N LEU A 76 11.03 -37.03 -29.39
CA LEU A 76 10.87 -38.42 -28.94
C LEU A 76 12.21 -39.05 -28.53
N LYS A 77 13.28 -38.82 -29.30
CA LYS A 77 14.63 -39.31 -29.00
C LYS A 77 15.24 -38.65 -27.75
N MET A 78 15.08 -37.33 -27.62
CA MET A 78 15.48 -36.60 -26.41
C MET A 78 14.66 -37.07 -25.21
N ARG A 79 13.36 -37.30 -25.37
CA ARG A 79 12.49 -37.81 -24.30
C ARG A 79 12.96 -39.17 -23.80
N SER A 80 13.20 -40.15 -24.68
CA SER A 80 13.65 -41.48 -24.24
C SER A 80 15.05 -41.45 -23.61
N GLY A 81 15.94 -40.62 -24.13
CA GLY A 81 17.26 -40.39 -23.55
C GLY A 81 17.19 -39.71 -22.17
N TRP A 82 16.35 -38.68 -22.03
CA TRP A 82 16.17 -37.98 -20.76
C TRP A 82 15.45 -38.84 -19.73
N SER A 83 14.33 -39.49 -20.09
CA SER A 83 13.57 -40.32 -19.17
C SER A 83 14.40 -41.49 -18.64
N SER A 84 15.20 -42.14 -19.49
CA SER A 84 16.08 -43.23 -19.06
C SER A 84 17.21 -42.75 -18.15
N ARG A 85 17.73 -41.52 -18.35
CA ARG A 85 18.73 -40.92 -17.45
C ARG A 85 18.14 -40.49 -16.11
N PHE A 86 16.98 -39.83 -16.09
CA PHE A 86 16.30 -39.40 -14.86
C PHE A 86 15.73 -40.56 -14.03
N GLN A 87 15.54 -41.73 -14.64
CA GLN A 87 15.19 -42.95 -13.91
C GLN A 87 16.39 -43.57 -13.18
N ARG A 88 17.64 -43.18 -13.50
CA ARG A 88 18.83 -43.66 -12.78
C ARG A 88 18.96 -42.89 -11.46
N PRO A 89 18.91 -43.58 -10.29
CA PRO A 89 19.01 -42.93 -8.99
C PRO A 89 20.26 -42.06 -8.86
N VAL A 90 21.39 -42.53 -9.40
CA VAL A 90 22.67 -41.81 -9.38
C VAL A 90 22.55 -40.44 -10.05
N PHE A 91 21.94 -40.36 -11.25
CA PHE A 91 21.82 -39.10 -11.97
C PHE A 91 20.89 -38.10 -11.27
N LEU A 92 19.81 -38.61 -10.66
CA LEU A 92 18.91 -37.79 -9.84
C LEU A 92 19.61 -37.24 -8.61
N TRP A 93 20.38 -38.08 -7.92
CA TRP A 93 21.21 -37.66 -6.79
C TRP A 93 22.25 -36.63 -7.20
N THR A 94 22.95 -36.83 -8.33
CA THR A 94 23.87 -35.83 -8.87
C THR A 94 23.16 -34.50 -9.12
N LEU A 95 21.96 -34.52 -9.71
CA LEU A 95 21.20 -33.29 -9.98
C LEU A 95 20.79 -32.58 -8.69
N ILE A 96 20.30 -33.32 -7.69
CA ILE A 96 19.92 -32.76 -6.39
C ILE A 96 21.15 -32.17 -5.69
N VAL A 97 22.28 -32.90 -5.68
CA VAL A 97 23.54 -32.44 -5.09
C VAL A 97 24.05 -31.19 -5.83
N SER A 98 24.07 -31.19 -7.16
CA SER A 98 24.46 -30.01 -7.94
C SER A 98 23.53 -28.82 -7.69
N ALA A 99 22.21 -29.03 -7.62
CA ALA A 99 21.26 -27.99 -7.29
C ALA A 99 21.50 -27.40 -5.90
N THR A 100 21.74 -28.25 -4.91
CA THR A 100 22.09 -27.84 -3.55
C THR A 100 23.42 -27.08 -3.53
N ILE A 101 24.45 -27.53 -4.25
CA ILE A 101 25.75 -26.83 -4.33
C ILE A 101 25.58 -25.45 -4.95
N PHE A 102 24.89 -25.33 -6.10
CA PHE A 102 24.64 -24.03 -6.73
C PHE A 102 23.82 -23.10 -5.84
N TRP A 103 22.86 -23.65 -5.10
CA TRP A 103 22.03 -22.87 -4.19
C TRP A 103 22.80 -22.42 -2.94
N VAL A 104 23.62 -23.30 -2.35
CA VAL A 104 24.49 -22.97 -1.21
C VAL A 104 25.55 -21.96 -1.61
N PHE A 105 26.30 -22.23 -2.68
CA PHE A 105 27.31 -21.32 -3.20
C PHE A 105 26.70 -19.97 -3.60
N GLY A 106 25.49 -20.00 -4.15
CA GLY A 106 24.78 -18.79 -4.49
C GLY A 106 24.32 -17.97 -3.30
N SER A 107 23.85 -18.64 -2.27
CA SER A 107 23.49 -18.02 -0.99
C SER A 107 24.72 -17.43 -0.31
N LEU A 108 25.87 -18.13 -0.34
CA LEU A 108 27.14 -17.63 0.19
C LEU A 108 27.67 -16.40 -0.57
N ILE A 109 27.54 -16.37 -1.90
CA ILE A 109 27.90 -15.20 -2.71
C ILE A 109 26.98 -14.01 -2.40
N LEU A 110 25.67 -14.24 -2.29
CA LEU A 110 24.72 -13.20 -1.89
C LEU A 110 25.01 -12.70 -0.47
N LEU A 111 25.35 -13.60 0.46
CA LEU A 111 25.74 -13.23 1.81
C LEU A 111 27.03 -12.41 1.82
N GLN A 112 28.06 -12.80 1.08
CA GLN A 112 29.27 -11.98 0.96
C GLN A 112 28.99 -10.60 0.35
N TRP A 113 28.05 -10.53 -0.61
CA TRP A 113 27.65 -9.28 -1.25
C TRP A 113 26.93 -8.34 -0.29
N PHE A 114 26.06 -8.88 0.57
CA PHE A 114 25.33 -8.08 1.55
C PHE A 114 26.14 -7.76 2.83
N PHE A 115 27.06 -8.64 3.25
CA PHE A 115 27.57 -8.60 4.63
C PHE A 115 29.08 -8.41 4.79
N VAL A 116 29.93 -8.73 3.79
CA VAL A 116 31.38 -8.94 4.07
C VAL A 116 32.31 -7.98 3.32
N SER A 117 31.86 -7.32 2.25
CA SER A 117 32.75 -6.59 1.35
C SER A 117 32.56 -5.07 1.45
N THR A 118 33.39 -4.38 2.23
CA THR A 118 33.64 -2.92 2.07
C THR A 118 34.58 -2.63 0.91
N ASP A 119 35.32 -3.65 0.45
CA ASP A 119 36.19 -3.57 -0.71
C ASP A 119 35.36 -3.43 -2.01
N ALA A 120 35.49 -2.27 -2.66
CA ALA A 120 34.83 -1.97 -3.92
C ALA A 120 35.18 -2.96 -5.05
N GLN A 121 36.37 -3.56 -5.05
CA GLN A 121 36.77 -4.57 -6.04
C GLN A 121 36.00 -5.87 -5.85
N LEU A 122 35.86 -6.32 -4.59
CA LEU A 122 35.10 -7.51 -4.26
C LEU A 122 33.60 -7.29 -4.51
N GLN A 123 33.04 -6.11 -4.21
CA GLN A 123 31.66 -5.78 -4.57
C GLN A 123 31.43 -5.81 -6.09
N ALA A 124 32.35 -5.24 -6.86
CA ALA A 124 32.29 -5.30 -8.33
C ALA A 124 32.37 -6.74 -8.85
N TYR A 125 33.15 -7.61 -8.20
CA TYR A 125 33.24 -9.03 -8.53
C TYR A 125 31.95 -9.79 -8.20
N LEU A 126 31.37 -9.53 -7.02
CA LEU A 126 30.12 -10.14 -6.57
C LEU A 126 28.93 -9.68 -7.43
N GLN A 127 28.84 -8.38 -7.78
CA GLN A 127 27.85 -7.87 -8.73
C GLN A 127 27.92 -8.56 -10.10
N ARG A 128 29.11 -8.99 -10.53
CA ARG A 128 29.32 -9.72 -11.79
C ARG A 128 28.94 -11.22 -11.67
N LEU A 129 29.12 -11.82 -10.49
CA LEU A 129 28.81 -13.24 -10.23
C LEU A 129 27.34 -13.51 -9.90
N THR A 130 26.68 -12.60 -9.19
CA THR A 130 25.28 -12.74 -8.74
C THR A 130 24.31 -13.14 -9.85
N PRO A 131 24.35 -12.55 -11.06
CA PRO A 131 23.43 -12.94 -12.14
C PRO A 131 23.66 -14.38 -12.64
N ILE A 132 24.90 -14.86 -12.64
CA ILE A 132 25.25 -16.23 -13.05
C ILE A 132 24.75 -17.23 -12.01
N VAL A 133 24.96 -16.90 -10.75
CA VAL A 133 24.49 -17.68 -9.60
C VAL A 133 22.97 -17.77 -9.61
N ALA A 134 22.28 -16.65 -9.86
CA ALA A 134 20.84 -16.60 -9.98
C ALA A 134 20.35 -17.48 -11.15
N PHE A 135 21.02 -17.39 -12.31
CA PHE A 135 20.72 -18.25 -13.46
C PHE A 135 20.88 -19.74 -13.12
N GLY A 136 22.01 -20.12 -12.52
CA GLY A 136 22.29 -21.51 -12.13
C GLY A 136 21.26 -22.03 -11.13
N THR A 137 20.88 -21.22 -10.15
CA THR A 137 19.86 -21.55 -9.16
C THR A 137 18.49 -21.76 -9.80
N LEU A 138 18.06 -20.83 -10.66
CA LEU A 138 16.77 -20.93 -11.37
C LEU A 138 16.74 -22.17 -12.27
N LEU A 139 17.79 -22.41 -13.04
CA LEU A 139 17.91 -23.57 -13.91
C LEU A 139 17.83 -24.88 -13.11
N MET A 140 18.48 -24.95 -11.95
CA MET A 140 18.45 -26.12 -11.09
C MET A 140 17.06 -26.35 -10.48
N LEU A 141 16.40 -25.30 -9.99
CA LEU A 141 15.02 -25.38 -9.48
C LEU A 141 14.03 -25.80 -10.56
N GLN A 142 14.17 -25.26 -11.78
CA GLN A 142 13.38 -25.67 -12.93
C GLN A 142 13.62 -27.14 -13.29
N THR A 143 14.87 -27.60 -13.23
CA THR A 143 15.20 -28.99 -13.53
C THR A 143 14.60 -29.93 -12.49
N LEU A 144 14.69 -29.59 -11.19
CA LEU A 144 14.04 -30.31 -10.11
C LEU A 144 12.51 -30.32 -10.26
N PHE A 145 11.91 -29.20 -10.67
CA PHE A 145 10.48 -29.11 -10.94
C PHE A 145 10.06 -29.97 -12.14
N PHE A 146 10.86 -29.97 -13.21
CA PHE A 146 10.65 -30.80 -14.39
C PHE A 146 10.71 -32.29 -14.02
N VAL A 147 11.69 -32.69 -13.21
CA VAL A 147 11.83 -34.06 -12.68
C VAL A 147 10.65 -34.44 -11.78
N ARG A 148 10.22 -33.53 -10.90
CA ARG A 148 9.06 -33.72 -10.00
C ARG A 148 7.79 -34.09 -10.77
N ILE A 149 7.56 -33.46 -11.91
CA ILE A 149 6.38 -33.73 -12.75
C ILE A 149 6.43 -35.13 -13.38
N GLN A 150 7.62 -35.66 -13.68
CA GLN A 150 7.76 -36.97 -14.31
C GLN A 150 7.81 -38.14 -13.32
N TRP A 151 8.38 -37.94 -12.13
CA TRP A 151 8.73 -39.05 -11.24
C TRP A 151 7.68 -39.34 -10.15
N ILE A 152 6.96 -38.32 -9.67
CA ILE A 152 6.16 -38.48 -8.46
C ILE A 152 4.73 -38.93 -8.76
N ARG A 153 4.52 -40.26 -8.79
CA ARG A 153 3.19 -40.86 -8.94
C ARG A 153 2.45 -41.06 -7.62
N SER A 154 3.13 -41.25 -6.48
CA SER A 154 2.47 -41.48 -5.17
C SER A 154 2.43 -40.23 -4.28
N VAL A 155 1.42 -40.12 -3.41
CA VAL A 155 1.28 -39.02 -2.42
C VAL A 155 2.44 -39.03 -1.42
N ARG A 156 2.90 -40.21 -1.00
CA ARG A 156 3.99 -40.38 -0.03
C ARG A 156 5.31 -39.78 -0.52
N GLN A 157 5.66 -40.01 -1.79
CA GLN A 157 6.85 -39.43 -2.42
C GLN A 157 6.77 -37.89 -2.57
N ARG A 158 5.56 -37.31 -2.70
CA ARG A 158 5.37 -35.85 -2.69
C ARG A 158 5.69 -35.25 -1.33
N CYS A 159 5.25 -35.91 -0.26
CA CYS A 159 5.50 -35.46 1.11
C CYS A 159 6.98 -35.61 1.48
N THR A 160 7.62 -36.74 1.15
CA THR A 160 9.05 -36.95 1.44
C THR A 160 9.93 -35.95 0.69
N PHE A 161 9.66 -35.67 -0.59
CA PHE A 161 10.42 -34.68 -1.34
C PHE A 161 10.20 -33.24 -0.81
N ALA A 162 8.96 -32.89 -0.47
CA ALA A 162 8.66 -31.61 0.16
C ALA A 162 9.36 -31.48 1.52
N LEU A 163 9.39 -32.53 2.34
CA LEU A 163 10.08 -32.57 3.63
C LEU A 163 11.61 -32.49 3.49
N ILE A 164 12.20 -33.12 2.48
CA ILE A 164 13.65 -33.01 2.21
C ILE A 164 14.00 -31.60 1.74
N LEU A 165 13.19 -31.00 0.86
CA LEU A 165 13.39 -29.61 0.42
C LEU A 165 13.22 -28.63 1.60
N LEU A 166 12.17 -28.83 2.42
CA LEU A 166 11.90 -28.01 3.60
C LEU A 166 13.01 -28.18 4.66
N GLY A 167 13.44 -29.43 4.90
CA GLY A 167 14.51 -29.77 5.83
C GLY A 167 15.87 -29.23 5.39
N GLY A 168 16.16 -29.24 4.09
CA GLY A 168 17.37 -28.61 3.53
C GLY A 168 17.36 -27.09 3.69
N ILE A 169 16.21 -26.45 3.50
CA ILE A 169 16.04 -25.00 3.74
C ILE A 169 16.20 -24.67 5.24
N VAL A 170 15.61 -25.46 6.14
CA VAL A 170 15.70 -25.26 7.61
C VAL A 170 17.08 -25.56 8.16
N LEU A 171 17.76 -26.60 7.70
CA LEU A 171 19.14 -26.91 8.13
C LEU A 171 20.11 -25.81 7.71
N LEU A 172 19.94 -25.26 6.51
CA LEU A 172 20.73 -24.14 6.05
C LEU A 172 20.44 -22.86 6.87
N GLN A 173 19.18 -22.60 7.25
CA GLN A 173 18.84 -21.51 8.18
C GLN A 173 19.60 -21.62 9.49
N TRP A 174 19.68 -22.82 10.08
CA TRP A 174 20.43 -23.06 11.32
C TRP A 174 21.94 -22.87 11.16
N LEU A 175 22.51 -23.30 10.03
CA LEU A 175 23.93 -23.10 9.74
C LEU A 175 24.27 -21.63 9.53
N LEU A 176 23.40 -20.86 8.88
CA LEU A 176 23.59 -19.43 8.65
C LEU A 176 23.44 -18.59 9.92
N VAL A 177 22.51 -18.98 10.81
CA VAL A 177 22.39 -18.39 12.16
C VAL A 177 23.62 -18.74 13.01
N ALA A 178 24.07 -20.00 12.99
CA ALA A 178 25.24 -20.43 13.74
C ALA A 178 26.52 -19.74 13.26
N GLU A 179 26.74 -19.62 11.95
CA GLU A 179 27.92 -18.94 11.39
C GLU A 179 27.94 -17.45 11.74
N PHE A 180 26.79 -16.78 11.76
CA PHE A 180 26.69 -15.37 12.17
C PHE A 180 26.96 -15.19 13.67
N TYR A 181 26.38 -16.04 14.54
CA TYR A 181 26.67 -16.01 15.97
C TYR A 181 28.14 -16.34 16.26
N LEU A 182 28.74 -17.27 15.50
CA LEU A 182 30.16 -17.59 15.60
C LEU A 182 31.05 -16.45 15.10
N ALA A 183 30.63 -15.70 14.07
CA ALA A 183 31.36 -14.55 13.54
C ALA A 183 31.30 -13.33 14.48
N ASP A 184 30.13 -13.03 15.06
CA ASP A 184 29.97 -11.96 16.07
C ASP A 184 30.72 -12.31 17.37
N TRP A 185 30.69 -13.59 17.77
CA TRP A 185 31.50 -14.09 18.89
C TRP A 185 33.00 -14.03 18.62
N ALA A 186 33.45 -14.34 17.39
CA ALA A 186 34.86 -14.32 17.01
C ALA A 186 35.41 -12.91 16.78
N PHE A 187 34.57 -11.94 16.39
CA PHE A 187 34.98 -10.56 16.11
C PHE A 187 33.99 -9.52 16.70
N PRO A 188 33.94 -9.38 18.04
CA PRO A 188 33.06 -8.42 18.69
C PRO A 188 33.39 -7.00 18.24
N GLY A 189 32.42 -6.29 17.66
CA GLY A 189 32.56 -4.89 17.20
C GLY A 189 32.95 -4.69 15.74
N TYR A 190 33.19 -5.76 14.96
CA TYR A 190 33.46 -5.65 13.51
C TYR A 190 32.18 -5.57 12.67
N PHE A 191 31.07 -6.10 13.19
CA PHE A 191 29.74 -5.87 12.63
C PHE A 191 29.23 -4.51 13.10
N VAL A 192 29.31 -3.53 12.21
CA VAL A 192 28.82 -2.17 12.45
C VAL A 192 27.29 -2.19 12.55
N VAL A 193 26.79 -2.49 13.74
CA VAL A 193 25.39 -2.28 14.17
C VAL A 193 24.97 -0.83 13.91
N GLU A 194 25.92 0.12 13.87
CA GLU A 194 25.65 1.53 13.54
C GLU A 194 25.18 1.78 12.10
N ARG A 195 25.45 0.89 11.12
CA ARG A 195 25.18 1.19 9.69
C ARG A 195 23.96 0.46 9.11
N TYR A 196 23.60 -0.69 9.67
CA TYR A 196 22.46 -1.50 9.20
C TYR A 196 21.41 -1.75 10.28
N GLY A 197 21.59 -1.12 11.46
CA GLY A 197 20.74 -1.28 12.62
C GLY A 197 20.85 -2.66 13.26
N THR A 198 19.83 -3.04 14.03
CA THR A 198 19.75 -4.34 14.73
C THR A 198 19.91 -5.52 13.77
N ILE A 199 20.44 -6.65 14.27
CA ILE A 199 20.54 -7.93 13.54
C ILE A 199 19.21 -8.22 12.81
N LEU A 200 18.07 -7.97 13.44
CA LEU A 200 16.76 -8.21 12.85
C LEU A 200 16.47 -7.41 11.55
N GLN A 201 17.00 -6.19 11.43
CA GLN A 201 16.83 -5.33 10.25
C GLN A 201 17.61 -5.85 9.04
N ALA A 202 18.80 -6.41 9.25
CA ALA A 202 19.62 -6.98 8.19
C ALA A 202 19.05 -8.31 7.64
N TRP A 203 18.37 -9.09 8.49
CA TRP A 203 17.74 -10.36 8.10
C TRP A 203 16.33 -10.19 7.51
N MET A 204 15.76 -8.98 7.58
CA MET A 204 14.37 -8.72 7.21
C MET A 204 14.03 -9.09 5.76
N PRO A 205 14.80 -8.73 4.71
CA PRO A 205 14.50 -9.13 3.32
C PRO A 205 14.37 -10.64 3.15
N TYR A 206 15.23 -11.38 3.83
CA TYR A 206 15.27 -12.84 3.75
C TYR A 206 14.05 -13.45 4.48
N ILE A 207 13.75 -13.00 5.71
CA ILE A 207 12.57 -13.44 6.46
C ILE A 207 11.28 -13.15 5.68
N LEU A 208 11.20 -11.97 5.10
CA LEU A 208 10.06 -11.47 4.33
C LEU A 208 9.88 -12.21 2.99
N PHE A 209 10.95 -12.38 2.21
CA PHE A 209 10.94 -13.18 0.98
C PHE A 209 10.56 -14.64 1.26
N GLN A 210 11.10 -15.22 2.33
CA GLN A 210 10.79 -16.59 2.74
C GLN A 210 9.35 -16.70 3.23
N THR A 211 8.84 -15.73 3.99
CA THR A 211 7.43 -15.76 4.44
C THR A 211 6.46 -15.63 3.27
N ALA A 212 6.78 -14.80 2.27
CA ALA A 212 6.03 -14.74 1.03
C ALA A 212 6.08 -16.06 0.24
N LEU A 213 7.26 -16.69 0.16
CA LEU A 213 7.43 -18.01 -0.48
C LEU A 213 6.64 -19.11 0.26
N TYR A 214 6.69 -19.13 1.59
CA TYR A 214 5.93 -20.06 2.44
C TYR A 214 4.42 -19.82 2.37
N ALA A 215 3.97 -18.56 2.22
CA ALA A 215 2.56 -18.22 2.00
C ALA A 215 2.06 -18.64 0.60
N GLN A 216 2.96 -18.68 -0.40
CA GLN A 216 2.66 -19.11 -1.77
C GLN A 216 2.73 -20.63 -1.96
N LEU A 217 3.54 -21.34 -1.17
CA LEU A 217 3.72 -22.78 -1.21
C LEU A 217 2.38 -23.56 -1.24
N PRO A 218 1.35 -23.20 -0.46
CA PRO A 218 0.08 -23.91 -0.44
C PRO A 218 -0.82 -23.59 -1.66
N LEU A 219 -0.67 -22.41 -2.28
CA LEU A 219 -1.32 -22.07 -3.55
C LEU A 219 -0.75 -22.91 -4.69
N ILE A 220 0.56 -23.19 -4.64
CA ILE A 220 1.26 -24.08 -5.58
C ILE A 220 0.85 -25.55 -5.35
N LEU A 221 0.55 -25.94 -4.10
CA LEU A 221 0.15 -27.31 -3.72
C LEU A 221 -1.36 -27.62 -3.87
N ARG A 222 -2.18 -26.66 -4.34
CA ARG A 222 -3.65 -26.63 -4.18
C ARG A 222 -4.49 -27.55 -5.10
N LYS A 223 -4.00 -28.70 -5.60
CA LYS A 223 -4.89 -29.73 -6.21
C LYS A 223 -4.63 -31.16 -5.73
N PRO A 224 -5.69 -31.92 -5.36
CA PRO A 224 -6.87 -31.57 -4.59
C PRO A 224 -6.78 -32.27 -3.23
N LEU A 225 -6.02 -31.72 -2.29
CA LEU A 225 -6.27 -32.04 -0.90
C LEU A 225 -7.59 -31.33 -0.55
N LYS A 226 -8.66 -32.10 -0.31
CA LYS A 226 -9.99 -31.58 0.08
C LYS A 226 -9.98 -30.84 1.43
N ILE A 227 -8.82 -30.74 2.08
CA ILE A 227 -8.62 -30.01 3.31
C ILE A 227 -8.39 -28.56 2.88
N LYS A 228 -9.25 -27.64 3.33
CA LYS A 228 -8.96 -26.20 3.34
C LYS A 228 -8.06 -25.96 4.56
N PRO A 229 -6.72 -25.97 4.44
CA PRO A 229 -5.86 -25.56 5.54
C PRO A 229 -6.30 -24.20 6.09
N ASP A 230 -6.40 -24.12 7.41
CA ASP A 230 -6.70 -22.88 8.12
C ASP A 230 -5.40 -22.08 8.26
N TYR A 231 -5.25 -21.05 7.42
CA TYR A 231 -4.07 -20.18 7.42
C TYR A 231 -4.18 -19.00 8.39
N ARG A 232 -5.25 -18.93 9.21
CA ARG A 232 -5.45 -17.79 10.13
C ARG A 232 -4.26 -17.60 11.08
N GLY A 233 -3.67 -18.70 11.55
CA GLY A 233 -2.47 -18.64 12.41
C GLY A 233 -1.26 -18.02 11.71
N VAL A 234 -1.03 -18.37 10.43
CA VAL A 234 0.07 -17.80 9.63
C VAL A 234 -0.13 -16.30 9.44
N TRP A 235 -1.35 -15.87 9.10
CA TRP A 235 -1.67 -14.45 8.93
C TRP A 235 -1.54 -13.67 10.24
N LEU A 236 -1.92 -14.26 11.37
CA LEU A 236 -1.79 -13.63 12.69
C LEU A 236 -0.32 -13.44 13.06
N VAL A 237 0.52 -14.47 12.88
CA VAL A 237 1.97 -14.36 13.15
C VAL A 237 2.60 -13.31 12.24
N LEU A 238 2.28 -13.34 10.94
CA LEU A 238 2.78 -12.34 9.99
C LEU A 238 2.33 -10.92 10.37
N PHE A 239 1.08 -10.76 10.81
CA PHE A 239 0.56 -9.47 11.27
C PHE A 239 1.34 -8.95 12.49
N ILE A 240 1.59 -9.79 13.49
CA ILE A 240 2.36 -9.41 14.69
C ILE A 240 3.78 -9.01 14.31
N VAL A 241 4.45 -9.79 13.46
CA VAL A 241 5.81 -9.51 12.99
C VAL A 241 5.87 -8.16 12.25
N LEU A 242 4.94 -7.92 11.33
CA LEU A 242 4.90 -6.66 10.58
C LEU A 242 4.54 -5.46 11.46
N ALA A 243 3.62 -5.63 12.41
CA ALA A 243 3.29 -4.62 13.41
C ALA A 243 4.50 -4.23 14.27
N TYR A 244 5.30 -5.22 14.68
CA TYR A 244 6.56 -4.98 15.39
C TYR A 244 7.52 -4.14 14.53
N PHE A 245 7.77 -4.53 13.28
CA PHE A 245 8.68 -3.79 12.40
C PHE A 245 8.20 -2.37 12.10
N TYR A 246 6.90 -2.19 11.89
CA TYR A 246 6.31 -0.87 11.73
C TYR A 246 6.51 0.00 12.97
N ALA A 247 6.29 -0.55 14.17
CA ALA A 247 6.46 0.18 15.41
C ALA A 247 7.93 0.58 15.63
N GLN A 248 8.86 -0.34 15.37
CA GLN A 248 10.30 -0.05 15.45
C GLN A 248 10.70 1.03 14.44
N ALA A 249 10.29 0.91 13.19
CA ALA A 249 10.58 1.92 12.17
C ALA A 249 10.02 3.30 12.53
N ALA A 250 8.80 3.35 13.06
CA ALA A 250 8.18 4.58 13.51
C ALA A 250 8.89 5.19 14.74
N LEU A 251 9.36 4.36 15.67
CA LEU A 251 10.12 4.80 16.84
C LEU A 251 11.49 5.37 16.44
N THR A 252 12.24 4.64 15.61
CA THR A 252 13.51 5.13 15.04
C THR A 252 13.31 6.45 14.32
N HIS A 253 12.28 6.54 13.45
CA HIS A 253 11.96 7.77 12.75
C HIS A 253 11.64 8.93 13.70
N ALA A 254 10.83 8.67 14.74
CA ALA A 254 10.49 9.64 15.76
C ALA A 254 11.71 10.14 16.55
N GLN A 255 12.70 9.29 16.79
CA GLN A 255 13.86 9.58 17.63
C GLN A 255 15.03 10.20 16.86
N GLU A 256 15.23 9.79 15.61
CA GLU A 256 16.43 10.13 14.84
C GLU A 256 16.15 11.18 13.75
N VAL A 257 14.93 11.21 13.20
CA VAL A 257 14.58 12.07 12.05
C VAL A 257 13.63 13.20 12.47
N ASN A 258 12.56 12.87 13.19
CA ASN A 258 11.58 13.85 13.65
C ASN A 258 11.95 14.46 15.02
N ILE A 259 13.12 15.09 15.08
CA ILE A 259 13.67 15.72 16.29
C ILE A 259 13.32 17.21 16.39
N ASP A 260 13.07 17.88 15.27
CA ASP A 260 12.79 19.31 15.21
C ASP A 260 11.29 19.58 15.39
N LEU A 261 10.95 20.18 16.53
CA LEU A 261 9.59 20.59 16.90
C LEU A 261 9.05 21.69 15.98
N ALA A 262 9.91 22.65 15.57
CA ALA A 262 9.52 23.80 14.76
C ALA A 262 9.31 23.45 13.28
N ARG A 263 9.69 22.24 12.89
CA ARG A 263 9.50 21.74 11.55
C ARG A 263 8.09 21.17 11.43
N SER A 264 7.29 21.75 10.51
CA SER A 264 5.86 21.48 10.27
C SER A 264 4.92 21.93 11.40
N ASP A 265 3.62 21.66 11.28
CA ASP A 265 2.56 22.13 12.20
C ASP A 265 2.59 21.48 13.62
N GLN A 266 3.68 20.77 13.97
CA GLN A 266 3.79 19.98 15.20
C GLN A 266 3.93 20.83 16.46
N ASP A 267 4.64 21.95 16.37
CA ASP A 267 4.76 22.92 17.45
C ASP A 267 3.38 23.44 17.86
N VAL A 268 2.53 23.79 16.89
CA VAL A 268 1.17 24.25 17.12
C VAL A 268 0.32 23.17 17.78
N TYR A 269 0.40 21.92 17.32
CA TYR A 269 -0.32 20.80 17.97
C TYR A 269 0.19 20.51 19.39
N THR A 270 1.49 20.61 19.62
CA THR A 270 2.11 20.37 20.92
C THR A 270 1.69 21.45 21.91
N GLU A 271 1.76 22.72 21.50
CA GLU A 271 1.35 23.87 22.31
C GLU A 271 -0.15 23.86 22.61
N PHE A 272 -0.98 23.55 21.61
CA PHE A 272 -2.43 23.40 21.82
C PHE A 272 -2.70 22.26 22.82
N THR A 273 -2.05 21.11 22.69
CA THR A 273 -2.19 20.00 23.66
C THR A 273 -1.83 20.44 25.08
N ARG A 274 -0.75 21.22 25.25
CA ARG A 274 -0.35 21.78 26.54
C ARG A 274 -1.44 22.68 27.12
N GLN A 275 -2.00 23.59 26.32
CA GLN A 275 -3.06 24.51 26.76
C GLN A 275 -4.35 23.78 27.12
N VAL A 276 -4.72 22.72 26.39
CA VAL A 276 -5.85 21.84 26.76
C VAL A 276 -5.63 21.22 28.14
N SER A 277 -4.44 20.69 28.39
CA SER A 277 -4.10 20.04 29.67
C SER A 277 -4.10 21.05 30.83
N GLN A 278 -3.49 22.22 30.64
CA GLN A 278 -3.41 23.29 31.66
C GLN A 278 -4.76 23.93 31.97
N SER A 279 -5.65 24.02 30.98
CA SER A 279 -6.99 24.61 31.13
C SER A 279 -8.04 23.61 31.62
N GLY A 280 -7.67 22.35 31.90
CA GLY A 280 -8.62 21.31 32.27
C GLY A 280 -9.65 21.02 31.17
N PHE A 281 -9.19 20.92 29.91
CA PHE A 281 -10.01 20.64 28.72
C PHE A 281 -11.02 21.73 28.32
N THR A 282 -10.83 22.97 28.81
CA THR A 282 -11.71 24.11 28.45
C THR A 282 -11.23 24.89 27.23
N TYR A 283 -9.94 24.81 26.87
CA TYR A 283 -9.39 25.49 25.70
C TYR A 283 -9.60 24.71 24.40
N ALA A 284 -10.32 25.29 23.42
CA ALA A 284 -10.63 24.63 22.15
C ALA A 284 -9.88 25.19 20.91
N GLY A 285 -8.87 26.03 21.12
CA GLY A 285 -7.99 26.52 20.04
C GLY A 285 -8.52 27.71 19.24
N VAL A 286 -7.66 28.25 18.38
CA VAL A 286 -7.91 29.44 17.54
C VAL A 286 -8.63 29.16 16.21
N ARG A 287 -9.22 27.96 16.06
CA ARG A 287 -10.01 27.54 14.88
C ARG A 287 -9.22 27.46 13.57
N ASN A 288 -7.89 27.47 13.62
CA ASN A 288 -7.01 27.00 12.56
C ASN A 288 -6.93 25.46 12.58
N GLN A 289 -6.50 24.90 13.72
CA GLN A 289 -6.61 23.50 14.05
C GLN A 289 -7.91 23.22 14.81
N THR A 290 -8.43 22.00 14.69
CA THR A 290 -9.63 21.54 15.40
C THR A 290 -9.21 20.75 16.67
N PRO A 291 -10.06 20.71 17.71
CA PRO A 291 -9.63 20.29 19.06
C PRO A 291 -9.45 18.79 19.23
N GLY A 292 -10.03 17.94 18.36
CA GLY A 292 -10.15 16.51 18.62
C GLY A 292 -8.83 15.80 18.86
N TYR A 293 -7.78 16.15 18.11
CA TYR A 293 -6.46 15.52 18.26
C TYR A 293 -5.68 16.04 19.48
N PRO A 294 -5.54 17.37 19.71
CA PRO A 294 -4.98 17.89 20.95
C PRO A 294 -5.67 17.35 22.21
N TYR A 295 -7.00 17.24 22.20
CA TYR A 295 -7.76 16.68 23.32
C TYR A 295 -7.41 15.21 23.56
N PHE A 296 -7.31 14.42 22.49
CA PHE A 296 -6.87 13.04 22.61
C PHE A 296 -5.45 12.93 23.19
N GLN A 297 -4.50 13.73 22.68
CA GLN A 297 -3.11 13.70 23.14
C GLN A 297 -2.96 14.15 24.61
N ALA A 298 -3.76 15.13 25.05
CA ALA A 298 -3.75 15.61 26.43
C ALA A 298 -4.19 14.56 27.46
N LEU A 299 -4.85 13.47 27.04
CA LEU A 299 -5.20 12.34 27.92
C LEU A 299 -3.98 11.47 28.27
N PHE A 300 -2.94 11.48 27.44
CA PHE A 300 -1.76 10.63 27.61
C PHE A 300 -0.55 11.39 28.15
N CYS A 301 -0.44 12.69 27.86
CA CYS A 301 0.71 13.50 28.23
C CYS A 301 0.35 14.53 29.32
N GLY A 302 1.17 14.59 30.37
CA GLY A 302 0.89 15.40 31.56
C GLY A 302 1.00 16.91 31.35
N SER A 303 0.25 17.69 32.14
CA SER A 303 0.16 19.16 32.08
C SER A 303 1.45 19.91 32.48
N GLU A 304 2.31 19.27 33.29
CA GLU A 304 3.54 19.88 33.84
C GLU A 304 4.80 19.54 33.03
N GLN A 305 4.67 18.81 31.93
CA GLN A 305 5.82 18.45 31.09
C GLN A 305 6.36 19.66 30.34
N THR A 306 7.69 19.70 30.15
CA THR A 306 8.30 20.65 29.21
C THR A 306 7.79 20.39 27.80
N ILE A 307 7.79 21.40 26.93
CA ILE A 307 7.27 21.27 25.55
C ILE A 307 7.97 20.14 24.77
N VAL A 308 9.28 19.94 25.03
CA VAL A 308 10.08 18.86 24.43
C VAL A 308 9.65 17.49 24.96
N ALA A 309 9.41 17.35 26.26
CA ALA A 309 8.93 16.10 26.85
C ALA A 309 7.51 15.77 26.34
N LEU A 310 6.64 16.77 26.24
CA LEU A 310 5.30 16.64 25.67
C LEU A 310 5.37 16.19 24.21
N PHE A 311 6.26 16.78 23.41
CA PHE A 311 6.47 16.39 22.02
C PHE A 311 6.89 14.92 21.88
N GLN A 312 7.83 14.45 22.71
CA GLN A 312 8.25 13.04 22.71
C GLN A 312 7.13 12.09 23.15
N CYS A 313 6.40 12.46 24.21
CA CYS A 313 5.23 11.70 24.68
C CYS A 313 4.17 11.57 23.58
N GLY A 314 3.79 12.67 22.93
CA GLY A 314 2.75 12.63 21.90
C GLY A 314 3.16 11.87 20.64
N LYS A 315 4.45 11.86 20.27
CA LYS A 315 4.96 10.97 19.22
C LYS A 315 4.77 9.50 19.58
N GLN A 316 5.14 9.08 20.80
CA GLN A 316 4.93 7.70 21.26
C GLN A 316 3.45 7.32 21.30
N ALA A 317 2.60 8.21 21.83
CA ALA A 317 1.16 8.03 21.84
C ALA A 317 0.60 7.90 20.41
N ASN A 318 1.12 8.67 19.45
CA ASN A 318 0.69 8.61 18.05
C ASN A 318 1.10 7.29 17.36
N ILE A 319 2.25 6.70 17.70
CA ILE A 319 2.67 5.37 17.22
C ILE A 319 1.74 4.28 17.77
N ILE A 320 1.36 4.35 19.04
CA ILE A 320 0.41 3.38 19.63
C ILE A 320 -0.96 3.54 18.99
N LEU A 321 -1.41 4.79 18.84
CA LEU A 321 -2.65 5.13 18.17
C LEU A 321 -2.68 4.58 16.75
N SER A 322 -1.59 4.75 15.98
CA SER A 322 -1.54 4.30 14.59
C SER A 322 -1.69 2.79 14.43
N LEU A 323 -1.11 1.99 15.34
CA LEU A 323 -1.32 0.54 15.40
C LEU A 323 -2.80 0.20 15.67
N GLY A 324 -3.43 0.87 16.64
CA GLY A 324 -4.85 0.70 16.94
C GLY A 324 -5.75 1.07 15.75
N LEU A 325 -5.45 2.17 15.07
CA LEU A 325 -6.15 2.61 13.87
C LEU A 325 -5.99 1.59 12.73
N LEU A 326 -4.79 1.02 12.52
CA LEU A 326 -4.54 -0.02 11.51
C LEU A 326 -5.35 -1.30 11.78
N VAL A 327 -5.49 -1.70 13.06
CA VAL A 327 -6.42 -2.78 13.43
C VAL A 327 -7.85 -2.41 13.03
N GLY A 328 -8.28 -1.18 13.30
CA GLY A 328 -9.58 -0.65 12.84
C GLY A 328 -9.76 -0.74 11.32
N VAL A 329 -8.76 -0.30 10.54
CA VAL A 329 -8.75 -0.38 9.07
C VAL A 329 -8.94 -1.82 8.61
N PHE A 330 -8.21 -2.77 9.21
CA PHE A 330 -8.31 -4.19 8.89
C PHE A 330 -9.70 -4.76 9.21
N LEU A 331 -10.26 -4.44 10.39
CA LEU A 331 -11.59 -4.93 10.79
C LEU A 331 -12.69 -4.43 9.87
N ILE A 332 -12.64 -3.14 9.48
CA ILE A 332 -13.56 -2.57 8.48
C ILE A 332 -13.37 -3.30 7.15
N ALA A 333 -12.13 -3.39 6.64
CA ALA A 333 -11.85 -4.05 5.37
C ALA A 333 -12.32 -5.51 5.35
N ARG A 334 -12.09 -6.25 6.44
CA ARG A 334 -12.47 -7.66 6.60
C ARG A 334 -13.97 -7.89 6.56
N ARG A 335 -14.78 -6.90 6.94
CA ARG A 335 -16.24 -6.95 6.82
C ARG A 335 -16.70 -7.02 5.36
N PHE A 336 -15.93 -6.42 4.44
CA PHE A 336 -16.27 -6.28 3.03
C PHE A 336 -15.44 -7.15 2.10
N LEU A 337 -14.21 -7.50 2.48
CA LEU A 337 -13.25 -8.20 1.64
C LEU A 337 -12.91 -9.59 2.21
N PRO A 338 -12.52 -10.55 1.35
CA PRO A 338 -11.84 -11.77 1.76
C PRO A 338 -10.60 -11.47 2.64
N LEU A 339 -10.20 -12.44 3.47
CA LEU A 339 -9.12 -12.23 4.45
C LEU A 339 -7.80 -11.79 3.80
N ASP A 340 -7.41 -12.44 2.71
CA ASP A 340 -6.20 -12.16 1.93
C ASP A 340 -6.22 -10.76 1.29
N TRP A 341 -7.39 -10.31 0.83
CA TRP A 341 -7.57 -8.97 0.26
C TRP A 341 -7.55 -7.90 1.35
N ALA A 342 -8.23 -8.14 2.47
CA ALA A 342 -8.21 -7.24 3.62
C ALA A 342 -6.79 -7.10 4.17
N PHE A 343 -6.02 -8.19 4.21
CA PHE A 343 -4.62 -8.17 4.61
C PHE A 343 -3.75 -7.36 3.64
N SER A 344 -3.94 -7.56 2.32
CA SER A 344 -3.18 -6.80 1.31
C SER A 344 -3.50 -5.31 1.38
N PHE A 345 -4.78 -4.96 1.53
CA PHE A 345 -5.22 -3.58 1.74
C PHE A 345 -4.58 -2.97 2.99
N LEU A 346 -4.53 -3.73 4.09
CA LEU A 346 -3.87 -3.32 5.33
C LEU A 346 -2.37 -3.08 5.13
N LEU A 347 -1.65 -3.97 4.43
CA LEU A 347 -0.22 -3.79 4.16
C LEU A 347 0.06 -2.53 3.35
N VAL A 348 -0.76 -2.26 2.32
CA VAL A 348 -0.67 -1.01 1.56
C VAL A 348 -0.90 0.17 2.50
N ALA A 349 -1.97 0.17 3.30
CA ALA A 349 -2.26 1.26 4.24
C ALA A 349 -1.11 1.49 5.23
N MET A 350 -0.54 0.40 5.77
CA MET A 350 0.53 0.42 6.76
C MET A 350 1.82 1.03 6.22
N PHE A 351 2.34 0.51 5.11
CA PHE A 351 3.68 0.87 4.62
C PHE A 351 3.70 1.93 3.52
N SER A 352 2.55 2.24 2.90
CA SER A 352 2.47 3.34 1.94
C SER A 352 1.89 4.62 2.53
N LEU A 353 1.10 4.58 3.60
CA LEU A 353 0.44 5.78 4.15
C LEU A 353 0.80 6.02 5.62
N PHE A 354 0.58 5.02 6.48
CA PHE A 354 0.60 5.22 7.93
C PHE A 354 2.01 5.41 8.49
N VAL A 355 2.98 4.64 8.00
CA VAL A 355 4.34 4.61 8.59
C VAL A 355 5.02 5.98 8.51
N PHE A 356 4.76 6.75 7.45
CA PHE A 356 5.35 8.07 7.23
C PHE A 356 4.87 9.15 8.21
N LYS A 357 3.71 8.98 8.84
CA LYS A 357 3.16 9.95 9.82
C LYS A 357 3.10 9.38 11.24
N ALA A 358 3.53 8.13 11.44
CA ALA A 358 3.45 7.43 12.72
C ALA A 358 4.32 8.11 13.80
N GLY A 359 5.57 8.43 13.45
CA GLY A 359 6.52 9.10 14.34
C GLY A 359 6.32 10.62 14.49
N TYR A 360 5.19 11.16 14.01
CA TYR A 360 4.88 12.59 14.04
C TYR A 360 3.83 12.94 15.09
N PHE A 361 3.92 14.11 15.70
CA PHE A 361 2.87 14.69 16.54
C PHE A 361 1.88 15.45 15.65
N THR A 362 1.08 14.71 14.89
CA THR A 362 0.14 15.29 13.89
C THR A 362 -1.17 14.52 13.83
N VAL A 363 -2.25 15.21 13.43
CA VAL A 363 -3.63 14.65 13.40
C VAL A 363 -3.88 13.66 12.26
N GLU A 364 -2.98 13.62 11.28
CA GLU A 364 -3.14 13.01 9.96
C GLU A 364 -3.69 11.59 10.02
N LEU A 365 -3.10 10.71 10.84
CA LEU A 365 -3.50 9.31 10.89
C LEU A 365 -4.92 9.11 11.43
N SER A 366 -5.28 9.87 12.46
CA SER A 366 -6.63 9.88 13.01
C SER A 366 -7.62 10.38 11.97
N TYR A 367 -7.27 11.45 11.26
CA TYR A 367 -8.11 12.00 10.20
C TYR A 367 -8.27 11.01 9.03
N TYR A 368 -7.20 10.35 8.58
CA TYR A 368 -7.26 9.37 7.50
C TYR A 368 -8.19 8.20 7.85
N PHE A 369 -8.06 7.67 9.06
CA PHE A 369 -8.94 6.61 9.55
C PHE A 369 -10.40 7.06 9.66
N MET A 370 -10.66 8.20 10.31
CA MET A 370 -12.03 8.67 10.55
C MET A 370 -12.73 9.11 9.26
N SER A 371 -12.01 9.75 8.35
CA SER A 371 -12.48 10.06 6.99
C SER A 371 -12.83 8.77 6.21
N PHE A 372 -11.97 7.75 6.31
CA PHE A 372 -12.24 6.44 5.70
C PHE A 372 -13.49 5.77 6.28
N LEU A 373 -13.62 5.74 7.61
CA LEU A 373 -14.80 5.20 8.28
C LEU A 373 -16.06 5.96 7.88
N ALA A 374 -16.04 7.30 7.91
CA ALA A 374 -17.16 8.13 7.49
C ALA A 374 -17.57 7.86 6.04
N PHE A 375 -16.60 7.76 5.12
CA PHE A 375 -16.86 7.39 3.72
C PHE A 375 -17.52 6.02 3.59
N VAL A 376 -17.03 5.01 4.32
CA VAL A 376 -17.63 3.67 4.33
C VAL A 376 -19.06 3.70 4.89
N LEU A 377 -19.32 4.44 5.96
CA LEU A 377 -20.66 4.53 6.55
C LEU A 377 -21.64 5.28 5.63
N MET A 378 -21.23 6.39 5.02
CA MET A 378 -22.01 7.12 4.01
C MET A 378 -22.36 6.24 2.81
N THR A 379 -21.38 5.54 2.23
CA THR A 379 -21.64 4.62 1.10
C THR A 379 -22.55 3.46 1.51
N ARG A 380 -22.44 2.96 2.74
CA ARG A 380 -23.35 1.93 3.27
C ARG A 380 -24.78 2.45 3.42
N MET A 381 -24.96 3.70 3.84
CA MET A 381 -26.29 4.33 3.93
C MET A 381 -26.94 4.43 2.56
N LEU A 382 -26.20 4.78 1.50
CA LEU A 382 -26.75 4.84 0.14
C LEU A 382 -27.29 3.50 -0.36
N VAL A 383 -26.74 2.37 0.12
CA VAL A 383 -27.16 1.04 -0.32
C VAL A 383 -28.25 0.44 0.58
N LYS A 384 -28.08 0.53 1.90
CA LYS A 384 -28.99 -0.05 2.89
C LYS A 384 -29.06 0.85 4.13
N PRO A 385 -29.85 1.94 4.09
CA PRO A 385 -29.99 2.84 5.23
C PRO A 385 -30.69 2.14 6.39
N THR A 386 -30.20 2.38 7.59
CA THR A 386 -30.84 1.98 8.86
C THR A 386 -30.65 3.10 9.86
N LEU A 387 -31.55 3.20 10.86
CA LEU A 387 -31.48 4.26 11.87
C LEU A 387 -30.14 4.25 12.63
N TRP A 388 -29.67 3.06 13.01
CA TRP A 388 -28.35 2.89 13.65
C TRP A 388 -27.21 3.33 12.76
N LEU A 389 -27.29 3.05 11.45
CA LEU A 389 -26.28 3.51 10.52
C LEU A 389 -26.31 5.03 10.37
N GLY A 390 -27.49 5.67 10.44
CA GLY A 390 -27.63 7.12 10.54
C GLY A 390 -26.88 7.70 11.74
N VAL A 391 -27.16 7.16 12.93
CA VAL A 391 -26.48 7.55 14.18
C VAL A 391 -24.96 7.38 14.07
N SER A 392 -24.48 6.21 13.64
CA SER A 392 -23.05 5.95 13.49
C SER A 392 -22.38 6.86 12.47
N THR A 393 -23.02 7.12 11.33
CA THR A 393 -22.52 8.05 10.30
C THR A 393 -22.39 9.46 10.85
N GLY A 394 -23.43 9.97 11.51
CA GLY A 394 -23.42 11.31 12.11
C GLY A 394 -22.31 11.48 13.14
N PHE A 395 -22.21 10.53 14.06
CA PHE A 395 -21.15 10.53 15.07
C PHE A 395 -19.75 10.46 14.46
N ALA A 396 -19.51 9.55 13.51
CA ALA A 396 -18.22 9.43 12.83
C ALA A 396 -17.85 10.70 12.05
N LEU A 397 -18.80 11.33 11.36
CA LEU A 397 -18.61 12.60 10.68
C LEU A 397 -18.30 13.73 11.67
N GLY A 398 -18.98 13.76 12.82
CA GLY A 398 -18.76 14.77 13.86
C GLY A 398 -17.34 14.65 14.43
N LEU A 399 -16.90 13.44 14.77
CA LEU A 399 -15.53 13.18 15.19
C LEU A 399 -14.51 13.53 14.09
N THR A 400 -14.82 13.22 12.82
CA THR A 400 -13.95 13.60 11.70
C THR A 400 -13.83 15.12 11.60
N HIS A 401 -14.91 15.87 11.80
CA HIS A 401 -14.91 17.33 11.80
C HIS A 401 -14.05 17.90 12.94
N LEU A 402 -14.12 17.30 14.12
CA LEU A 402 -13.25 17.67 15.25
C LEU A 402 -11.77 17.35 15.01
N LEU A 403 -11.44 16.49 14.04
CA LEU A 403 -10.05 16.21 13.63
C LEU A 403 -9.59 17.12 12.48
N LYS A 404 -10.43 17.36 11.47
CA LYS A 404 -10.27 18.40 10.45
C LYS A 404 -11.63 18.85 9.91
N ALA A 405 -11.81 20.16 9.74
CA ALA A 405 -13.04 20.75 9.23
C ALA A 405 -13.39 20.35 7.78
N SER A 406 -12.42 19.84 7.01
CA SER A 406 -12.55 19.48 5.59
C SER A 406 -13.53 18.34 5.28
N VAL A 407 -14.18 17.72 6.28
CA VAL A 407 -15.21 16.70 6.06
C VAL A 407 -16.54 17.26 5.55
N LEU A 408 -16.81 18.55 5.79
CA LEU A 408 -18.11 19.18 5.49
C LEU A 408 -18.57 19.05 4.02
N PRO A 409 -17.72 19.31 3.00
CA PRO A 409 -18.14 19.18 1.60
C PRO A 409 -18.57 17.76 1.25
N GLY A 410 -17.85 16.76 1.74
CA GLY A 410 -18.20 15.35 1.55
C GLY A 410 -19.54 14.99 2.20
N PHE A 411 -19.82 15.50 3.40
CA PHE A 411 -21.10 15.28 4.07
C PHE A 411 -22.26 15.96 3.34
N ALA A 412 -22.09 17.22 2.92
CA ALA A 412 -23.10 17.95 2.17
C ALA A 412 -23.45 17.24 0.85
N LEU A 413 -22.43 16.78 0.12
CA LEU A 413 -22.60 15.99 -1.10
C LEU A 413 -23.35 14.68 -0.82
N PHE A 414 -23.01 13.96 0.25
CA PHE A 414 -23.71 12.74 0.65
C PHE A 414 -25.20 13.01 0.90
N VAL A 415 -25.54 14.02 1.69
CA VAL A 415 -26.93 14.38 1.98
C VAL A 415 -27.68 14.72 0.69
N ALA A 416 -27.08 15.53 -0.19
CA ALA A 416 -27.69 15.89 -1.47
C ALA A 416 -27.98 14.66 -2.35
N ILE A 417 -27.02 13.76 -2.50
CA ILE A 417 -27.19 12.53 -3.30
C ILE A 417 -28.18 11.56 -2.64
N PHE A 418 -28.15 11.42 -1.32
CA PHE A 418 -29.07 10.57 -0.58
C PHE A 418 -30.52 11.06 -0.74
N LEU A 419 -30.78 12.36 -0.55
CA LEU A 419 -32.11 12.93 -0.73
C LEU A 419 -32.60 12.82 -2.18
N LEU A 420 -31.71 13.05 -3.16
CA LEU A 420 -32.03 12.85 -4.58
C LEU A 420 -32.43 11.39 -4.86
N GLN A 421 -31.70 10.43 -4.28
CA GLN A 421 -32.03 9.01 -4.39
C GLN A 421 -33.43 8.72 -3.83
N GLU A 422 -33.76 9.21 -2.64
CA GLU A 422 -35.08 8.97 -2.03
C GLU A 422 -36.22 9.65 -2.81
N VAL A 423 -36.02 10.87 -3.32
CA VAL A 423 -37.01 11.58 -4.16
C VAL A 423 -37.31 10.79 -5.44
N LEU A 424 -36.27 10.28 -6.11
CA LEU A 424 -36.45 9.50 -7.33
C LEU A 424 -37.08 8.12 -7.07
N GLN A 425 -36.83 7.52 -5.91
CA GLN A 425 -37.53 6.30 -5.49
C GLN A 425 -39.02 6.55 -5.24
N LEU A 426 -39.36 7.63 -4.51
CA LEU A 426 -40.75 8.03 -4.28
C LEU A 426 -41.51 8.29 -5.59
N TYR A 427 -40.85 8.96 -6.55
CA TYR A 427 -41.43 9.21 -7.86
C TYR A 427 -41.76 7.91 -8.61
N LYS A 428 -40.86 6.91 -8.60
CA LYS A 428 -41.08 5.61 -9.24
C LYS A 428 -42.20 4.80 -8.59
N ILE A 429 -42.32 4.84 -7.26
CA ILE A 429 -43.40 4.17 -6.53
C ILE A 429 -44.76 4.76 -6.93
N ARG A 430 -44.86 6.09 -7.08
CA ARG A 430 -46.10 6.74 -7.55
C ARG A 430 -46.49 6.34 -8.98
N GLN A 431 -45.51 6.13 -9.85
CA GLN A 431 -45.77 5.74 -11.24
C GLN A 431 -46.16 4.26 -11.41
N THR A 432 -45.75 3.40 -10.47
CA THR A 432 -45.94 1.94 -10.57
C THR A 432 -46.51 1.37 -9.26
N PRO A 433 -47.73 1.75 -8.87
CA PRO A 433 -48.31 1.41 -7.57
C PRO A 433 -48.60 -0.09 -7.37
N SER A 434 -48.60 -0.87 -8.45
CA SER A 434 -48.91 -2.31 -8.44
C SER A 434 -47.73 -3.24 -8.08
N GLN A 435 -46.50 -2.71 -7.88
CA GLN A 435 -45.40 -3.50 -7.33
C GLN A 435 -45.30 -3.30 -5.81
N PRO A 436 -45.33 -4.38 -5.01
CA PRO A 436 -45.08 -4.29 -3.57
C PRO A 436 -43.64 -3.82 -3.35
N SER A 437 -43.50 -2.53 -3.04
CA SER A 437 -42.22 -1.92 -2.68
C SER A 437 -41.73 -2.50 -1.36
N SER A 438 -40.58 -3.16 -1.38
CA SER A 438 -39.86 -3.53 -0.17
C SER A 438 -39.11 -2.31 0.38
N SER A 439 -39.75 -1.58 1.31
CA SER A 439 -39.18 -0.81 2.43
C SER A 439 -39.58 0.68 2.53
N PRO A 440 -39.60 1.24 3.77
CA PRO A 440 -40.30 2.47 4.11
C PRO A 440 -39.41 3.71 3.95
N THR A 441 -39.73 4.58 2.98
CA THR A 441 -39.01 5.83 2.69
C THR A 441 -38.81 6.71 3.93
N TRP A 442 -39.77 6.70 4.87
CA TRP A 442 -39.67 7.45 6.12
C TRP A 442 -38.53 6.99 7.03
N SER A 443 -38.21 5.69 7.07
CA SER A 443 -37.05 5.19 7.83
C SER A 443 -35.74 5.64 7.20
N ASN A 444 -35.67 5.76 5.87
CA ASN A 444 -34.48 6.22 5.17
C ASN A 444 -34.25 7.71 5.45
N ILE A 445 -35.32 8.52 5.33
CA ILE A 445 -35.30 9.94 5.68
C ILE A 445 -34.93 10.13 7.15
N ALA A 446 -35.53 9.37 8.06
CA ALA A 446 -35.18 9.40 9.48
C ALA A 446 -33.70 9.07 9.71
N SER A 447 -33.12 8.16 8.91
CA SER A 447 -31.70 7.79 9.03
C SER A 447 -30.76 8.94 8.64
N VAL A 448 -31.05 9.71 7.59
CA VAL A 448 -30.23 10.89 7.22
C VAL A 448 -30.44 12.05 8.20
N LEU A 449 -31.66 12.23 8.73
CA LEU A 449 -31.93 13.20 9.79
C LEU A 449 -31.18 12.84 11.09
N LEU A 450 -31.11 11.56 11.45
CA LEU A 450 -30.31 11.09 12.58
C LEU A 450 -28.81 11.31 12.34
N ALA A 451 -28.33 11.13 11.10
CA ALA A 451 -26.94 11.46 10.77
C ALA A 451 -26.65 12.95 10.96
N ALA A 452 -27.52 13.84 10.49
CA ALA A 452 -27.39 15.28 10.71
C ALA A 452 -27.47 15.66 12.19
N LEU A 453 -28.42 15.08 12.93
CA LEU A 453 -28.60 15.33 14.36
C LEU A 453 -27.36 14.91 15.16
N PHE A 454 -26.88 13.68 14.97
CA PHE A 454 -25.72 13.19 15.72
C PHE A 454 -24.43 13.89 15.30
N PHE A 455 -24.30 14.31 14.04
CA PHE A 455 -23.22 15.20 13.61
C PHE A 455 -23.22 16.49 14.43
N ILE A 456 -24.37 17.17 14.52
CA ILE A 456 -24.51 18.42 15.29
C ILE A 456 -24.24 18.18 16.77
N ILE A 457 -24.82 17.14 17.38
CA ILE A 457 -24.61 16.81 18.80
C ILE A 457 -23.12 16.63 19.10
N THR A 458 -22.39 15.89 18.26
CA THR A 458 -20.96 15.64 18.45
C THR A 458 -20.13 16.92 18.41
N ILE A 459 -20.43 17.85 17.50
CA ILE A 459 -19.65 19.08 17.34
C ILE A 459 -20.20 20.26 18.17
N PHE A 460 -21.37 20.12 18.78
CA PHE A 460 -22.12 21.22 19.41
C PHE A 460 -21.29 22.04 20.40
N PRO A 461 -20.53 21.45 21.33
CA PRO A 461 -19.71 22.23 22.27
C PRO A 461 -18.73 23.16 21.55
N TYR A 462 -18.05 22.64 20.52
CA TYR A 462 -17.07 23.36 19.72
C TYR A 462 -17.70 24.48 18.89
N ILE A 463 -18.82 24.20 18.21
CA ILE A 463 -19.47 25.20 17.34
C ILE A 463 -20.21 26.28 18.13
N ARG A 464 -20.71 25.96 19.34
CA ARG A 464 -21.34 26.94 20.23
C ARG A 464 -20.33 27.99 20.67
N GLU A 465 -19.16 27.56 21.10
CA GLU A 465 -18.07 28.47 21.46
C GLU A 465 -17.58 29.25 20.23
N SER A 466 -17.49 28.60 19.06
CA SER A 466 -17.16 29.28 17.81
C SER A 466 -18.15 30.41 17.49
N LYS A 467 -19.44 30.18 17.70
CA LYS A 467 -20.47 31.22 17.54
C LYS A 467 -20.32 32.36 18.55
N ALA A 468 -19.93 32.06 19.79
CA ALA A 468 -19.75 33.06 20.83
C ALA A 468 -18.53 33.96 20.56
N ILE A 469 -17.41 33.40 20.08
CA ILE A 469 -16.16 34.14 19.85
C ILE A 469 -16.13 34.80 18.47
N TYR A 470 -16.53 34.07 17.41
CA TYR A 470 -16.36 34.50 16.02
C TYR A 470 -17.68 34.85 15.33
N GLY A 471 -18.82 34.78 16.02
CA GLY A 471 -20.12 35.08 15.43
C GLY A 471 -20.62 34.03 14.43
N GLN A 472 -19.92 32.91 14.21
CA GLN A 472 -20.29 31.85 13.26
C GLN A 472 -20.11 30.45 13.87
N TYR A 473 -21.07 29.55 13.63
CA TYR A 473 -21.03 28.19 14.18
C TYR A 473 -19.90 27.33 13.61
N LEU A 474 -19.75 27.30 12.29
CA LEU A 474 -18.74 26.49 11.60
C LEU A 474 -17.50 27.32 11.24
N TYR A 475 -17.12 28.27 12.10
CA TYR A 475 -15.96 29.11 11.86
C TYR A 475 -14.67 28.27 11.82
N ASN A 476 -13.92 28.43 10.73
CA ASN A 476 -12.57 27.92 10.58
C ASN A 476 -11.80 28.89 9.68
N VAL A 477 -10.69 29.43 10.18
CA VAL A 477 -9.95 30.52 9.51
C VAL A 477 -9.50 30.13 8.10
N ASN A 478 -9.10 28.86 7.89
CA ASN A 478 -8.66 28.38 6.59
C ASN A 478 -9.77 28.45 5.53
N SER A 479 -10.98 28.00 5.88
CA SER A 479 -12.12 28.00 4.94
C SER A 479 -12.88 29.32 4.88
N THR A 480 -12.77 30.15 5.93
CA THR A 480 -13.48 31.42 6.00
C THR A 480 -12.69 32.50 5.26
N TYR A 481 -11.37 32.55 5.45
CA TYR A 481 -10.53 33.62 4.96
C TYR A 481 -9.37 33.12 4.09
N TYR A 482 -8.52 32.20 4.58
CA TYR A 482 -7.25 31.90 3.87
C TYR A 482 -7.44 31.36 2.46
N ILE A 483 -8.43 30.51 2.23
CA ILE A 483 -8.76 29.93 0.91
C ILE A 483 -9.00 30.99 -0.19
N TRP A 484 -9.26 32.24 0.18
CA TRP A 484 -9.56 33.34 -0.75
C TRP A 484 -8.36 34.25 -1.05
N TYR A 485 -7.17 33.98 -0.51
CA TYR A 485 -5.94 34.65 -0.92
C TYR A 485 -5.25 33.92 -2.08
N ASP A 486 -4.35 34.60 -2.77
CA ASP A 486 -3.61 34.04 -3.91
C ASP A 486 -2.24 33.49 -3.54
N SER A 487 -1.76 33.72 -2.31
CA SER A 487 -0.58 33.07 -1.76
C SER A 487 -0.65 32.89 -0.25
N TRP A 488 0.18 32.00 0.28
CA TRP A 488 0.35 31.83 1.72
C TRP A 488 0.96 33.05 2.39
N GLU A 489 1.89 33.74 1.71
CA GLU A 489 2.53 34.95 2.22
C GLU A 489 1.51 36.08 2.40
N GLU A 490 0.59 36.24 1.45
CA GLU A 490 -0.51 37.21 1.54
C GLU A 490 -1.44 36.88 2.70
N ALA A 491 -1.84 35.61 2.84
CA ALA A 491 -2.67 35.16 3.94
C ALA A 491 -2.02 35.41 5.31
N LEU A 492 -0.71 35.15 5.45
CA LEU A 492 0.06 35.41 6.66
C LEU A 492 0.19 36.90 6.97
N GLN A 493 0.40 37.75 5.96
CA GLN A 493 0.46 39.20 6.16
C GLN A 493 -0.89 39.76 6.61
N ALA A 494 -1.98 39.26 6.02
CA ALA A 494 -3.31 39.62 6.42
C ALA A 494 -3.63 39.14 7.85
N GLU A 495 -3.24 37.92 8.21
CA GLU A 495 -3.41 37.41 9.59
C GLU A 495 -2.68 38.30 10.60
N LYS A 496 -1.43 38.67 10.34
CA LYS A 496 -0.67 39.58 11.22
C LYS A 496 -1.31 40.96 11.36
N SER A 497 -2.03 41.42 10.34
CA SER A 497 -2.65 42.74 10.31
C SER A 497 -4.02 42.76 10.98
N TYR A 498 -4.79 41.67 10.84
CA TYR A 498 -6.21 41.64 11.21
C TYR A 498 -6.56 40.63 12.31
N ASN A 499 -5.63 39.74 12.67
CA ASN A 499 -5.76 38.70 13.70
C ASN A 499 -7.04 37.87 13.55
N PHE A 500 -7.25 37.24 12.38
CA PHE A 500 -8.46 36.46 12.14
C PHE A 500 -8.59 35.26 13.10
N GLU A 501 -7.48 34.77 13.67
CA GLU A 501 -7.46 33.72 14.68
C GLU A 501 -7.99 34.16 16.05
N LEU A 502 -8.04 35.46 16.35
CA LEU A 502 -8.46 35.99 17.66
C LEU A 502 -9.90 36.50 17.70
N GLY A 503 -10.58 36.63 16.56
CA GLY A 503 -11.96 37.08 16.52
C GLY A 503 -12.43 37.53 15.14
N SER A 504 -13.60 38.16 15.10
CA SER A 504 -14.09 38.80 13.87
C SER A 504 -13.24 40.03 13.56
N PRO A 505 -12.59 40.12 12.39
CA PRO A 505 -11.80 41.28 12.03
C PRO A 505 -12.70 42.52 11.93
N ASN A 506 -12.20 43.66 12.41
CA ASN A 506 -12.89 44.95 12.27
C ASN A 506 -12.61 45.54 10.86
N LEU A 507 -13.15 44.87 9.84
CA LEU A 507 -13.03 45.27 8.44
C LEU A 507 -14.41 45.49 7.81
N PRO A 508 -14.55 46.47 6.90
CA PRO A 508 -15.73 46.60 6.05
C PRO A 508 -16.01 45.30 5.26
N PRO A 509 -17.28 44.92 5.03
CA PRO A 509 -17.63 43.66 4.34
C PRO A 509 -17.04 43.49 2.93
N ASP A 510 -16.77 44.58 2.23
CA ASP A 510 -16.13 44.66 0.92
C ASP A 510 -14.61 44.41 0.95
N GLN A 511 -13.99 44.53 2.12
CA GLN A 511 -12.56 44.24 2.33
C GLN A 511 -12.31 42.86 2.92
N LEU A 512 -13.37 42.16 3.37
CA LEU A 512 -13.23 40.81 3.93
C LEU A 512 -12.91 39.79 2.82
N PRO A 513 -11.88 38.94 2.99
CA PRO A 513 -11.64 37.85 2.04
C PRO A 513 -12.83 36.90 2.03
N GLY A 514 -13.32 36.56 0.84
CA GLY A 514 -14.54 35.77 0.68
C GLY A 514 -14.88 35.55 -0.79
N LEU A 515 -15.75 34.57 -1.07
CA LEU A 515 -16.14 34.20 -2.44
C LEU A 515 -16.57 35.41 -3.27
N ARG A 516 -17.41 36.29 -2.69
CA ARG A 516 -17.92 37.48 -3.39
C ARG A 516 -16.79 38.40 -3.83
N ASN A 517 -15.92 38.80 -2.89
CA ASN A 517 -14.85 39.74 -3.16
C ASN A 517 -13.79 39.10 -4.07
N TYR A 518 -13.52 37.81 -3.92
CA TYR A 518 -12.64 37.06 -4.82
C TYR A 518 -13.16 37.12 -6.27
N LEU A 519 -14.44 36.83 -6.50
CA LEU A 519 -15.06 36.87 -7.83
C LEU A 519 -15.14 38.29 -8.43
N GLN A 520 -15.21 39.32 -7.59
CA GLN A 520 -15.19 40.72 -8.04
C GLN A 520 -13.80 41.18 -8.46
N ASN A 521 -12.77 40.73 -7.74
CA ASN A 521 -11.39 41.17 -7.94
C ASN A 521 -10.61 40.31 -8.94
N HIS A 522 -11.16 39.15 -9.34
CA HIS A 522 -10.50 38.23 -10.27
C HIS A 522 -11.30 38.05 -11.56
N THR A 523 -10.57 38.08 -12.67
CA THR A 523 -11.10 37.69 -13.98
C THR A 523 -11.35 36.19 -14.05
N PHE A 524 -12.26 35.78 -14.93
CA PHE A 524 -12.51 34.36 -15.20
C PHE A 524 -11.23 33.60 -15.62
N ALA A 525 -10.34 34.26 -16.37
CA ALA A 525 -9.07 33.68 -16.78
C ALA A 525 -8.16 33.36 -15.57
N GLN A 526 -8.06 34.26 -14.59
CA GLN A 526 -7.29 34.03 -13.36
C GLN A 526 -7.86 32.89 -12.53
N ILE A 527 -9.19 32.79 -12.41
CA ILE A 527 -9.88 31.71 -11.70
C ILE A 527 -9.58 30.35 -12.35
N VAL A 528 -9.69 30.27 -13.69
CA VAL A 528 -9.35 29.05 -14.43
C VAL A 528 -7.87 28.71 -14.28
N GLU A 529 -7.00 29.71 -14.30
CA GLU A 529 -5.57 29.51 -14.12
C GLU A 529 -5.21 28.92 -12.75
N ARG A 530 -5.83 29.43 -11.68
CA ARG A 530 -5.68 28.89 -10.33
C ARG A 530 -6.04 27.41 -10.26
N ILE A 531 -7.19 27.04 -10.84
CA ILE A 531 -7.64 25.65 -10.89
C ILE A 531 -6.68 24.79 -11.71
N ARG A 532 -6.26 25.26 -12.89
CA ARG A 532 -5.33 24.54 -13.77
C ARG A 532 -3.99 24.29 -13.10
N SER A 533 -3.40 25.33 -12.50
CA SER A 533 -2.14 25.26 -11.76
C SER A 533 -2.25 24.32 -10.56
N GLY A 534 -3.34 24.43 -9.79
CA GLY A 534 -3.61 23.53 -8.69
C GLY A 534 -3.77 22.08 -9.11
N LEU A 535 -4.51 21.80 -10.20
CA LEU A 535 -4.63 20.45 -10.75
C LEU A 535 -3.27 19.92 -11.20
N HIS A 536 -2.48 20.74 -11.89
CA HIS A 536 -1.13 20.37 -12.30
C HIS A 536 -0.25 20.00 -11.09
N GLN A 537 -0.30 20.79 -10.02
CA GLN A 537 0.38 20.43 -8.77
C GLN A 537 -0.14 19.09 -8.23
N GLN A 538 -1.45 18.90 -8.11
CA GLN A 538 -1.99 17.68 -7.53
C GLN A 538 -1.60 16.45 -8.37
N PHE A 539 -1.55 16.57 -9.70
CA PHE A 539 -0.98 15.53 -10.55
C PHE A 539 0.51 15.31 -10.30
N GLY A 540 1.30 16.38 -10.13
CA GLY A 540 2.70 16.30 -9.73
C GLY A 540 2.89 15.54 -8.41
N ASN A 541 2.07 15.84 -7.41
CA ASN A 541 2.03 15.15 -6.11
C ASN A 541 1.71 13.65 -6.25
N LEU A 542 0.85 13.29 -7.21
CA LEU A 542 0.53 11.89 -7.53
C LEU A 542 1.63 11.18 -8.32
N SER A 543 2.39 11.90 -9.14
CA SER A 543 3.42 11.32 -10.02
C SER A 543 4.80 11.19 -9.40
N ASN A 544 5.02 11.79 -8.22
CA ASN A 544 6.32 11.72 -7.55
C ASN A 544 6.66 10.23 -7.28
N PRO A 545 7.88 9.75 -7.64
CA PRO A 545 8.26 8.32 -7.57
C PRO A 545 8.21 7.70 -6.16
N TYR A 546 8.03 8.51 -5.12
CA TYR A 546 7.82 8.08 -3.73
C TYR A 546 6.40 8.29 -3.24
N SER A 547 5.49 8.67 -4.13
CA SER A 547 4.08 8.80 -3.81
C SER A 547 3.52 7.41 -3.52
N GLN A 548 2.66 7.40 -2.53
CA GLN A 548 1.85 6.28 -2.06
C GLN A 548 0.94 5.73 -3.19
N PHE A 549 0.91 6.42 -4.34
CA PHE A 549 0.04 6.20 -5.48
C PHE A 549 0.49 5.07 -6.41
N ASN A 550 1.72 4.58 -6.32
CA ASN A 550 2.20 3.45 -7.14
C ASN A 550 1.26 2.23 -7.04
N TYR A 551 0.79 1.92 -5.83
CA TYR A 551 -0.18 0.86 -5.59
C TYR A 551 -1.56 1.18 -6.14
N SER A 552 -2.02 2.41 -5.92
CA SER A 552 -3.30 2.89 -6.45
C SER A 552 -3.34 2.81 -7.97
N PHE A 553 -2.26 3.16 -8.66
CA PHE A 553 -2.15 3.06 -10.12
C PHE A 553 -2.14 1.60 -10.60
N LEU A 554 -1.40 0.72 -9.93
CA LEU A 554 -1.41 -0.72 -10.24
C LEU A 554 -2.83 -1.30 -10.12
N PHE A 555 -3.52 -0.99 -9.02
CA PHE A 555 -4.88 -1.44 -8.78
C PHE A 555 -5.90 -0.84 -9.74
N LEU A 556 -5.72 0.44 -10.09
CA LEU A 556 -6.55 1.12 -11.07
C LEU A 556 -6.36 0.53 -12.46
N SER A 557 -5.12 0.21 -12.85
CA SER A 557 -4.81 -0.47 -14.10
C SER A 557 -5.46 -1.86 -14.16
N PHE A 558 -5.39 -2.59 -13.05
CA PHE A 558 -6.05 -3.89 -12.93
C PHE A 558 -7.58 -3.75 -13.01
N LEU A 559 -8.16 -2.76 -12.34
CA LEU A 559 -9.59 -2.43 -12.45
C LEU A 559 -9.98 -2.08 -13.88
N GLY A 560 -9.21 -1.22 -14.56
CA GLY A 560 -9.44 -0.86 -15.97
C GLY A 560 -9.44 -2.09 -16.88
N PHE A 561 -8.46 -2.97 -16.72
CA PHE A 561 -8.40 -4.24 -17.44
C PHE A 561 -9.64 -5.11 -17.18
N MET A 562 -10.05 -5.27 -15.92
CA MET A 562 -11.24 -6.06 -15.58
C MET A 562 -12.55 -5.42 -16.04
N LEU A 563 -12.64 -4.09 -16.07
CA LEU A 563 -13.79 -3.35 -16.61
C LEU A 563 -13.95 -3.59 -18.12
N ILE A 564 -12.83 -3.63 -18.86
CA ILE A 564 -12.83 -3.94 -20.29
C ILE A 564 -13.29 -5.39 -20.51
N LEU A 565 -12.71 -6.35 -19.77
CA LEU A 565 -13.05 -7.76 -19.90
C LEU A 565 -14.49 -8.08 -19.51
N ASN A 566 -15.03 -7.37 -18.54
CA ASN A 566 -16.35 -7.63 -17.96
C ASN A 566 -17.33 -6.48 -18.20
N ARG A 567 -17.22 -5.78 -19.33
CA ARG A 567 -17.98 -4.55 -19.64
C ARG A 567 -19.48 -4.66 -19.38
N LYS A 568 -20.13 -5.76 -19.80
CA LYS A 568 -21.57 -5.97 -19.58
C LYS A 568 -21.92 -6.01 -18.08
N ARG A 569 -21.13 -6.76 -17.30
CA ARG A 569 -21.30 -6.85 -15.85
C ARG A 569 -20.97 -5.53 -15.16
N ALA A 570 -19.94 -4.82 -15.62
CA ALA A 570 -19.59 -3.49 -15.11
C ALA A 570 -20.75 -2.51 -15.28
N VAL A 571 -21.32 -2.41 -16.49
CA VAL A 571 -22.49 -1.57 -16.77
C VAL A 571 -23.68 -1.96 -15.90
N GLN A 572 -23.91 -3.27 -15.72
CA GLN A 572 -24.97 -3.75 -14.83
C GLN A 572 -24.73 -3.30 -13.38
N LEU A 573 -23.53 -3.51 -12.83
CA LEU A 573 -23.19 -3.11 -11.46
C LEU A 573 -23.32 -1.59 -11.25
N ILE A 574 -22.90 -0.79 -12.24
CA ILE A 574 -23.05 0.67 -12.21
C ILE A 574 -24.54 1.05 -12.20
N ARG A 575 -25.38 0.40 -13.02
CA ARG A 575 -26.83 0.67 -13.03
C ARG A 575 -27.51 0.27 -11.72
N GLU A 576 -27.13 -0.88 -11.17
CA GLU A 576 -27.66 -1.38 -9.89
C GLU A 576 -27.25 -0.50 -8.70
N ASN A 577 -26.12 0.22 -8.80
CA ASN A 577 -25.55 1.02 -7.71
C ASN A 577 -25.29 2.48 -8.14
N TYR A 578 -26.14 3.04 -9.01
CA TYR A 578 -25.90 4.32 -9.69
C TYR A 578 -25.57 5.46 -8.72
N PHE A 579 -26.37 5.66 -7.67
CA PHE A 579 -26.16 6.73 -6.69
C PHE A 579 -24.88 6.56 -5.87
N LEU A 580 -24.49 5.32 -5.55
CA LEU A 580 -23.22 5.05 -4.89
C LEU A 580 -22.04 5.40 -5.80
N VAL A 581 -22.09 5.00 -7.07
CA VAL A 581 -21.02 5.29 -8.05
C VAL A 581 -20.95 6.80 -8.31
N LEU A 582 -22.10 7.46 -8.43
CA LEU A 582 -22.20 8.91 -8.60
C LEU A 582 -21.62 9.64 -7.38
N PHE A 583 -22.02 9.26 -6.16
CA PHE A 583 -21.48 9.82 -4.93
C PHE A 583 -19.96 9.64 -4.84
N ALA A 584 -19.46 8.42 -5.04
CA ALA A 584 -18.02 8.14 -4.96
C ALA A 584 -17.24 8.95 -6.02
N GLY A 585 -17.73 9.00 -7.26
CA GLY A 585 -17.11 9.78 -8.33
C GLY A 585 -17.07 11.27 -8.02
N LEU A 586 -18.19 11.85 -7.59
CA LEU A 586 -18.28 13.27 -7.20
C LEU A 586 -17.49 13.58 -5.93
N PHE A 587 -17.40 12.64 -4.98
CA PHE A 587 -16.60 12.78 -3.77
C PHE A 587 -15.12 12.96 -4.12
N PHE A 588 -14.54 12.04 -4.90
CA PHE A 588 -13.13 12.14 -5.29
C PHE A 588 -12.87 13.35 -6.18
N ALA A 589 -13.71 13.59 -7.20
CA ALA A 589 -13.55 14.73 -8.10
C ALA A 589 -13.70 16.07 -7.36
N GLY A 590 -14.68 16.18 -6.46
CA GLY A 590 -14.93 17.36 -5.66
C GLY A 590 -13.77 17.69 -4.72
N TYR A 591 -13.22 16.69 -4.02
CA TYR A 591 -12.04 16.93 -3.17
C TYR A 591 -10.79 17.29 -3.97
N ILE A 592 -10.52 16.62 -5.10
CA ILE A 592 -9.40 16.99 -5.97
C ILE A 592 -9.54 18.44 -6.45
N PHE A 593 -10.76 18.85 -6.83
CA PHE A 593 -11.05 20.22 -7.22
C PHE A 593 -10.82 21.21 -6.07
N LEU A 594 -11.30 20.89 -4.86
CA LEU A 594 -11.09 21.73 -3.67
C LEU A 594 -9.60 21.85 -3.32
N PHE A 595 -8.82 20.78 -3.47
CA PHE A 595 -7.38 20.81 -3.22
C PHE A 595 -6.62 21.57 -4.30
N ALA A 596 -7.06 21.49 -5.56
CA ALA A 596 -6.55 22.34 -6.63
C ALA A 596 -6.83 23.81 -6.34
N TRP A 597 -8.05 24.13 -5.89
CA TRP A 597 -8.41 25.49 -5.50
C TRP A 597 -7.58 26.00 -4.31
N TYR A 598 -7.32 25.16 -3.32
CA TYR A 598 -6.57 25.50 -2.11
C TYR A 598 -5.04 25.53 -2.30
N TYR A 599 -4.55 25.08 -3.45
CA TYR A 599 -3.12 24.96 -3.75
C TYR A 599 -2.27 26.20 -3.41
N PRO A 600 -2.69 27.45 -3.71
CA PRO A 600 -1.86 28.62 -3.44
C PRO A 600 -1.60 28.87 -1.95
N ILE A 601 -2.47 28.33 -1.09
CA ILE A 601 -2.34 28.41 0.37
C ILE A 601 -1.54 27.21 0.88
N ALA A 602 -1.88 26.01 0.40
CA ALA A 602 -1.12 24.82 0.70
C ALA A 602 -1.24 23.79 -0.44
N GLY A 603 -0.08 23.40 -0.98
CA GLY A 603 0.00 22.51 -2.14
C GLY A 603 0.57 21.12 -1.89
N GLY A 604 0.81 20.76 -0.62
CA GLY A 604 1.48 19.51 -0.27
C GLY A 604 0.66 18.24 -0.59
N PRO A 605 1.33 17.09 -0.75
CA PRO A 605 0.66 15.82 -1.06
C PRO A 605 -0.27 15.33 0.07
N ARG A 606 -0.14 15.89 1.29
CA ARG A 606 -0.95 15.57 2.48
C ARG A 606 -2.47 15.66 2.26
N PHE A 607 -2.94 16.50 1.34
CA PHE A 607 -4.37 16.61 1.03
C PHE A 607 -4.92 15.36 0.37
N LEU A 608 -4.18 14.79 -0.57
CA LEU A 608 -4.58 13.58 -1.31
C LEU A 608 -4.55 12.33 -0.41
N TYR A 609 -3.73 12.33 0.63
CA TYR A 609 -3.61 11.22 1.57
C TYR A 609 -4.91 10.94 2.33
N GLY A 610 -5.71 11.97 2.61
CA GLY A 610 -7.05 11.80 3.19
C GLY A 610 -8.05 11.06 2.30
N LEU A 611 -7.80 11.00 0.98
CA LEU A 611 -8.62 10.26 0.01
C LEU A 611 -8.09 8.86 -0.27
N PHE A 612 -6.86 8.55 0.14
CA PHE A 612 -6.15 7.34 -0.26
C PHE A 612 -6.87 6.06 0.17
N LEU A 613 -7.23 5.94 1.46
CA LEU A 613 -7.95 4.76 1.96
C LEU A 613 -9.34 4.60 1.34
N PRO A 614 -10.21 5.65 1.28
CA PRO A 614 -11.47 5.57 0.53
C PRO A 614 -11.31 5.11 -0.91
N PHE A 615 -10.32 5.67 -1.62
CA PHE A 615 -10.08 5.38 -3.04
C PHE A 615 -9.64 3.95 -3.25
N LEU A 616 -8.59 3.52 -2.54
CA LEU A 616 -8.06 2.16 -2.64
C LEU A 616 -9.12 1.13 -2.24
N PHE A 617 -9.86 1.37 -1.15
CA PHE A 617 -10.94 0.48 -0.72
C PHE A 617 -12.04 0.35 -1.78
N SER A 618 -12.40 1.45 -2.45
CA SER A 618 -13.38 1.45 -3.54
C SER A 618 -12.91 0.59 -4.72
N ILE A 619 -11.62 0.63 -5.06
CA ILE A 619 -11.05 -0.23 -6.11
C ILE A 619 -11.12 -1.71 -5.71
N TYR A 620 -10.69 -2.07 -4.49
CA TYR A 620 -10.77 -3.45 -3.99
C TYR A 620 -12.21 -3.97 -4.02
N LEU A 621 -13.17 -3.15 -3.61
CA LEU A 621 -14.58 -3.51 -3.62
C LEU A 621 -15.10 -3.72 -5.05
N ALA A 622 -14.79 -2.79 -5.96
CA ALA A 622 -15.18 -2.89 -7.37
C ALA A 622 -14.61 -4.16 -8.02
N LEU A 623 -13.32 -4.44 -7.81
CA LEU A 623 -12.68 -5.66 -8.30
C LEU A 623 -13.37 -6.93 -7.78
N LYS A 624 -13.61 -7.00 -6.47
CA LYS A 624 -14.30 -8.14 -5.85
C LYS A 624 -15.65 -8.43 -6.54
N TYR A 625 -16.49 -7.40 -6.73
CA TYR A 625 -17.82 -7.59 -7.31
C TYR A 625 -17.78 -7.88 -8.81
N LEU A 626 -16.82 -7.31 -9.54
CA LEU A 626 -16.69 -7.50 -10.97
C LEU A 626 -16.25 -8.93 -11.32
N THR A 627 -15.49 -9.58 -10.44
CA THR A 627 -14.88 -10.89 -10.72
C THR A 627 -15.55 -12.08 -10.03
N ALA A 628 -16.48 -11.83 -9.10
CA ALA A 628 -17.11 -12.87 -8.28
C ALA A 628 -17.78 -14.01 -9.08
N GLN A 629 -18.28 -13.72 -10.29
CA GLN A 629 -18.98 -14.67 -11.14
C GLN A 629 -18.35 -14.81 -12.54
N ALA A 630 -17.17 -14.21 -12.73
CA ALA A 630 -16.56 -14.12 -14.04
C ALA A 630 -15.59 -15.27 -14.28
N HIS A 631 -15.60 -15.80 -15.50
CA HIS A 631 -14.74 -16.92 -15.89
C HIS A 631 -13.98 -16.59 -17.19
N PHE A 632 -12.71 -16.97 -17.24
CA PHE A 632 -11.94 -17.05 -18.48
C PHE A 632 -12.18 -18.40 -19.15
N LEU A 633 -12.43 -18.39 -20.47
CA LEU A 633 -12.42 -19.59 -21.30
C LEU A 633 -11.03 -19.73 -21.93
N ILE A 634 -10.17 -20.55 -21.31
CA ILE A 634 -8.81 -20.80 -21.83
C ILE A 634 -8.76 -22.24 -22.34
N LYS A 635 -8.62 -22.41 -23.67
CA LYS A 635 -8.58 -23.72 -24.34
C LYS A 635 -9.74 -24.65 -23.93
N GLY A 636 -10.96 -24.09 -23.93
CA GLY A 636 -12.19 -24.80 -23.58
C GLY A 636 -12.35 -25.13 -22.08
N LYS A 637 -11.49 -24.62 -21.20
CA LYS A 637 -11.66 -24.73 -19.74
C LYS A 637 -12.09 -23.40 -19.16
N SER A 638 -13.16 -23.43 -18.37
CA SER A 638 -13.58 -22.33 -17.53
C SER A 638 -12.65 -22.23 -16.31
N ILE A 639 -11.94 -21.11 -16.19
CA ILE A 639 -11.11 -20.76 -15.03
C ILE A 639 -11.73 -19.52 -14.41
N SER A 640 -12.01 -19.55 -13.11
CA SER A 640 -12.55 -18.36 -12.42
C SER A 640 -11.57 -17.20 -12.51
N GLN A 641 -12.04 -16.02 -12.88
CA GLN A 641 -11.24 -14.80 -12.87
C GLN A 641 -10.79 -14.43 -11.45
N ALA A 642 -11.55 -14.84 -10.42
CA ALA A 642 -11.15 -14.68 -9.03
C ALA A 642 -9.83 -15.40 -8.71
N TYR A 643 -9.53 -16.52 -9.38
CA TYR A 643 -8.27 -17.22 -9.19
C TYR A 643 -7.06 -16.44 -9.73
N PHE A 644 -7.23 -15.73 -10.86
CA PHE A 644 -6.18 -14.86 -11.40
C PHE A 644 -5.90 -13.69 -10.45
N LEU A 645 -6.95 -13.16 -9.85
CA LEU A 645 -6.88 -12.14 -8.81
C LEU A 645 -6.18 -12.62 -7.53
N GLU A 646 -6.43 -13.85 -7.07
CA GLU A 646 -5.71 -14.43 -5.94
C GLU A 646 -4.21 -14.50 -6.22
N ILE A 647 -3.81 -14.88 -7.44
CA ILE A 647 -2.40 -14.90 -7.86
C ILE A 647 -1.83 -13.47 -7.89
N ALA A 648 -2.54 -12.53 -8.52
CA ALA A 648 -2.12 -11.13 -8.57
C ALA A 648 -1.95 -10.53 -7.17
N ASN A 649 -2.88 -10.82 -6.26
CA ASN A 649 -2.83 -10.40 -4.88
C ASN A 649 -1.64 -11.03 -4.13
N ALA A 650 -1.33 -12.31 -4.36
CA ALA A 650 -0.16 -12.95 -3.78
C ALA A 650 1.17 -12.35 -4.30
N CYS A 651 1.27 -12.07 -5.60
CA CYS A 651 2.41 -11.36 -6.18
C CYS A 651 2.55 -9.94 -5.60
N LEU A 652 1.42 -9.27 -5.40
CA LEU A 652 1.41 -7.95 -4.79
C LEU A 652 1.86 -7.98 -3.32
N ILE A 653 1.40 -8.95 -2.52
CA ILE A 653 1.88 -9.08 -1.14
C ILE A 653 3.41 -9.23 -1.14
N ALA A 654 3.97 -10.04 -2.05
CA ALA A 654 5.42 -10.18 -2.17
C ALA A 654 6.11 -8.85 -2.55
N LEU A 655 5.52 -8.08 -3.46
CA LEU A 655 6.02 -6.74 -3.84
C LEU A 655 5.92 -5.74 -2.68
N LEU A 656 4.81 -5.73 -1.94
CA LEU A 656 4.57 -4.86 -0.78
C LEU A 656 5.54 -5.15 0.34
N VAL A 657 5.89 -6.41 0.51
CA VAL A 657 6.87 -6.86 1.46
C VAL A 657 8.28 -6.34 1.11
N LEU A 658 8.64 -6.35 -0.18
CA LEU A 658 9.88 -5.74 -0.65
C LEU A 658 9.87 -4.20 -0.50
N ASP A 659 8.77 -3.54 -0.85
CA ASP A 659 8.67 -2.09 -0.68
C ASP A 659 8.64 -1.68 0.79
N ALA A 660 8.00 -2.45 1.68
CA ALA A 660 8.04 -2.22 3.11
C ALA A 660 9.49 -2.21 3.63
N TYR A 661 10.33 -3.12 3.12
CA TYR A 661 11.76 -3.10 3.42
C TYR A 661 12.44 -1.81 2.94
N ILE A 662 12.22 -1.41 1.68
CA ILE A 662 12.78 -0.17 1.12
C ILE A 662 12.30 1.05 1.93
N VAL A 663 11.01 1.09 2.29
CA VAL A 663 10.43 2.17 3.09
C VAL A 663 11.10 2.25 4.46
N ILE A 664 11.25 1.12 5.15
CA ILE A 664 11.80 1.06 6.50
C ILE A 664 13.30 1.39 6.52
N ILE A 665 14.08 0.88 5.56
CA ILE A 665 15.55 0.98 5.60
C ILE A 665 16.07 2.19 4.85
N GLU A 666 15.45 2.57 3.73
CA GLU A 666 15.96 3.63 2.88
C GLU A 666 15.17 4.93 3.06
N LYS A 667 13.83 4.86 3.00
CA LYS A 667 13.02 6.09 2.92
C LYS A 667 12.83 6.76 4.27
N LEU A 668 12.47 6.01 5.31
CA LEU A 668 12.23 6.60 6.63
C LEU A 668 13.48 7.26 7.21
N PRO A 669 14.65 6.61 7.27
CA PRO A 669 15.84 7.23 7.87
C PRO A 669 16.31 8.50 7.16
N ASN A 670 16.09 8.58 5.84
CA ASN A 670 16.58 9.69 5.02
C ASN A 670 15.49 10.75 4.72
N GLY A 671 14.23 10.49 5.07
CA GLY A 671 13.09 11.27 4.64
C GLY A 671 12.38 11.99 5.77
N TYR A 672 12.11 13.28 5.57
CA TYR A 672 11.23 14.05 6.43
C TYR A 672 9.83 14.16 5.81
N PHE A 673 8.83 13.62 6.49
CA PHE A 673 7.46 13.48 6.01
C PHE A 673 6.45 14.27 6.84
N GLY A 674 6.88 15.28 7.61
CA GLY A 674 6.02 16.08 8.47
C GLY A 674 5.14 17.09 7.72
N SER A 675 5.53 17.46 6.49
CA SER A 675 4.84 18.47 5.67
C SER A 675 3.62 17.97 4.92
#